data_AF-A0A8C4EDB1-F1
#
_entry.id   AF-A0A8C4EDB1-F1
#
_cell.length_a   1.000
_cell.length_b   1.000
_cell.length_c   1.000
_cell.angle_alpha   90.00
_cell.angle_beta   90.00
_cell.angle_gamma   90.00
#
_symmetry.space_group_name_H-M   'P 1'
#
loop_
_entity.id
_entity.type
_entity.pdbx_description
1 polymer ?
#
loop_
_entity_poly.entity_id
_entity_poly.type
_entity_poly.pdbx_seq_one_letter_code
_entity_poly.pdbx_strand_id
1 'polypeptide(L)'
;MSAKAISEQTGKEFLYKHVCTSAAVQNRFRYASVTAETDWDRLAQDHPWLLTERLVVKPDQLIKRRGKLGLVGINLDLEGVREWLSGHLMRETTVGKAKGVLKNFLIEPFVPHTQEEEFYVCIYATREGDHVLFHHEGGVEVGDVDAKAQRLMVAVDEKLSEDQVTEQLLTQVPDDKKEVLASFIVGLFNLYEDLYFTYLEINPLVVTQDGVYVLDMAAKIDATADYICKAKWGDVEFPPPFGREAYPEEAYIADLDAKSGASLKLTLLNPRGRIWTMVAGGGASVVYSDTICDLGGVDELANYGEYSGAPSEQQTYDYAKTILSLMTREKHSQGKVLIIGGSIANFTNVAATFKGIVRAIKDYQGPLKEHEVTIFVRRGGPNYQEGLRVMGEVGKTTGIPIHVFGTETHMTAIVGMALGHRPIPNQPPMDAHTANFLLNASNSAMNGLQVSDFFSLCLVVPSAKATTLFRKQTKAMVWGMQTRAVQGMLDFDYVCSRDGPSVAAMVYPFTGDHKQKFYWGHKEILLPVYKNMADAMKKHPEVDVLISFASLRSAFDSTVEAMQYPQIHTIAIIAEGIPEAQTRKMIKMADEKGVTIIGPATVGGIKPGCFKIGNTGGMLDNILASKLYRPGSVAYVSRSGGMSNELNNIISRTTDGVYEGVAIGGDRYPGSTFMDHVLRYQDTPGIQMIVVLGEIGGTEEYKICQGIREGRITKPVVCWCIGTCATMFTSEVQFGHAGACANQASETAVAKNQALRDAGAYVPKSFDELGDVIKTVYDELVANGTIIPAQEVPPPTVPMDYSWARELGLIRKPASFMTSICDERGQELIYAGMPITEVFKEEMGLGGVLGLLWFQRRLPRYACQFIEMCLMVTADHGPAVSGAHNTIVCARAGKDLISSLTSGLLTIGDRFGGALDAAAKQFSKAFDSGMLPMEFVNKMKKDGKLIMGIGHRVKSINNPDMRVQILKDFVKQHFPSTQLLDYALDVEKITTSKKPNLILNVDGFIGVAFVDLLRTCGGFTRDEADEFVEIGALNGIFVLGRSMGFIGHYLDQKRLKQGLYRHPWDDISYVLPEHMSM
;
A
#
# COMPACT_ATOMS: atom_id res chain seq x y z
N MET A 1 0.63 0.29 -12.93
CA MET A 1 -0.36 0.70 -13.96
C MET A 1 0.38 1.39 -15.11
N SER A 2 -0.19 1.46 -16.31
CA SER A 2 0.50 1.89 -17.55
C SER A 2 -0.49 2.43 -18.58
N ALA A 3 0.01 2.90 -19.73
CA ALA A 3 -0.81 3.06 -20.93
C ALA A 3 -1.56 1.75 -21.26
N LYS A 4 -2.89 1.81 -21.33
CA LYS A 4 -3.76 0.67 -21.64
C LYS A 4 -4.66 0.98 -22.83
N ALA A 5 -4.83 -0.01 -23.70
CA ALA A 5 -5.77 0.08 -24.81
C ALA A 5 -7.22 0.08 -24.30
N ILE A 6 -8.07 0.84 -24.98
CA ILE A 6 -9.52 0.85 -24.78
C ILE A 6 -10.20 0.34 -26.05
N SER A 7 -11.44 -0.13 -25.93
CA SER A 7 -12.23 -0.53 -27.08
C SER A 7 -12.54 0.67 -27.99
N GLU A 8 -12.88 0.40 -29.25
CA GLU A 8 -13.27 1.44 -30.19
C GLU A 8 -14.53 2.16 -29.70
N GLN A 9 -15.49 1.42 -29.15
CA GLN A 9 -16.69 1.99 -28.55
C GLN A 9 -16.35 3.00 -27.45
N THR A 10 -15.50 2.64 -26.50
CA THR A 10 -15.11 3.53 -25.39
C THR A 10 -14.38 4.77 -25.92
N GLY A 11 -13.48 4.61 -26.89
CA GLY A 11 -12.79 5.73 -27.52
C GLY A 11 -13.76 6.71 -28.18
N LYS A 12 -14.71 6.20 -28.97
CA LYS A 12 -15.75 7.00 -29.63
C LYS A 12 -16.68 7.66 -28.62
N GLU A 13 -17.06 6.97 -27.55
CA GLU A 13 -17.86 7.53 -26.47
C GLU A 13 -17.18 8.74 -25.82
N PHE A 14 -15.88 8.61 -25.51
CA PHE A 14 -15.09 9.71 -24.98
C PHE A 14 -15.00 10.88 -25.96
N LEU A 15 -14.70 10.59 -27.24
CA LEU A 15 -14.66 11.58 -28.30
C LEU A 15 -15.99 12.33 -28.39
N TYR A 16 -17.10 11.64 -28.53
CA TYR A 16 -18.41 12.27 -28.68
C TYR A 16 -18.88 12.99 -27.43
N LYS A 17 -18.49 12.59 -26.22
CA LYS A 17 -18.87 13.33 -24.99
C LYS A 17 -18.08 14.61 -24.81
N HIS A 18 -16.80 14.62 -25.20
CA HIS A 18 -15.86 15.64 -24.72
C HIS A 18 -15.18 16.46 -25.81
N VAL A 19 -15.28 16.10 -27.09
CA VAL A 19 -14.62 16.88 -28.14
C VAL A 19 -15.25 18.26 -28.25
N CYS A 20 -14.41 19.30 -28.24
CA CYS A 20 -14.82 20.69 -28.44
C CYS A 20 -14.18 21.18 -29.74
N THR A 21 -14.98 21.25 -30.80
CA THR A 21 -14.57 21.68 -32.14
C THR A 21 -15.72 22.46 -32.80
N SER A 22 -15.40 23.40 -33.70
CA SER A 22 -16.40 24.06 -34.54
C SER A 22 -16.87 23.16 -35.70
N ALA A 23 -16.11 22.11 -36.03
CA ALA A 23 -16.52 21.12 -37.03
C ALA A 23 -17.76 20.33 -36.56
N ALA A 24 -18.74 20.19 -37.45
CA ALA A 24 -19.91 19.36 -37.17
C ALA A 24 -19.51 17.87 -37.18
N VAL A 25 -19.33 17.28 -36.00
CA VAL A 25 -19.09 15.84 -35.85
C VAL A 25 -20.41 15.09 -36.00
N GLN A 26 -20.53 14.32 -37.06
CA GLN A 26 -21.73 13.58 -37.44
C GLN A 26 -21.77 12.20 -36.74
N ASN A 27 -22.95 11.57 -36.75
CA ASN A 27 -23.19 10.24 -36.16
C ASN A 27 -22.81 10.07 -34.68
N ARG A 28 -22.83 11.16 -33.90
CA ARG A 28 -22.53 11.11 -32.46
C ARG A 28 -23.46 10.12 -31.74
N PHE A 29 -22.84 9.22 -30.96
CA PHE A 29 -23.52 8.17 -30.19
C PHE A 29 -24.34 7.18 -31.03
N ARG A 30 -24.08 7.09 -32.35
CA ARG A 30 -24.74 6.12 -33.23
C ARG A 30 -23.86 4.90 -33.42
N TYR A 31 -23.74 4.14 -32.35
CA TYR A 31 -23.10 2.83 -32.35
C TYR A 31 -23.90 1.88 -31.46
N ALA A 32 -23.87 0.58 -31.76
CA ALA A 32 -24.57 -0.45 -31.00
C ALA A 32 -23.67 -1.68 -30.82
N SER A 33 -23.48 -2.12 -29.56
CA SER A 33 -22.66 -3.30 -29.24
C SER A 33 -23.49 -4.57 -29.34
N VAL A 34 -22.89 -5.62 -29.92
CA VAL A 34 -23.52 -6.94 -30.06
C VAL A 34 -22.60 -8.03 -29.50
N THR A 35 -23.16 -8.85 -28.62
CA THR A 35 -22.57 -10.06 -28.04
C THR A 35 -23.47 -11.26 -28.28
N ALA A 36 -23.08 -12.45 -27.80
CA ALA A 36 -23.89 -13.66 -27.89
C ALA A 36 -25.21 -13.56 -27.09
N GLU A 37 -25.26 -12.71 -26.07
CA GLU A 37 -26.40 -12.51 -25.17
C GLU A 37 -27.31 -11.35 -25.58
N THR A 38 -27.02 -10.67 -26.70
CA THR A 38 -27.78 -9.50 -27.13
C THR A 38 -29.22 -9.85 -27.48
N ASP A 39 -30.15 -9.17 -26.80
CA ASP A 39 -31.56 -9.11 -27.18
C ASP A 39 -31.75 -8.09 -28.31
N TRP A 40 -32.04 -8.61 -29.50
CA TRP A 40 -32.17 -7.81 -30.71
C TRP A 40 -33.37 -6.85 -30.71
N ASP A 41 -34.45 -7.21 -30.02
CA ASP A 41 -35.65 -6.37 -29.95
C ASP A 41 -35.37 -5.17 -29.05
N ARG A 42 -34.73 -5.42 -27.91
CA ARG A 42 -34.24 -4.36 -27.04
C ARG A 42 -33.19 -3.49 -27.72
N LEU A 43 -32.24 -4.09 -28.45
CA LEU A 43 -31.21 -3.33 -29.17
C LEU A 43 -31.82 -2.35 -30.18
N ALA A 44 -32.83 -2.79 -30.93
CA ALA A 44 -33.55 -1.94 -31.89
C ALA A 44 -34.42 -0.88 -31.20
N GLN A 45 -34.95 -1.17 -30.00
CA GLN A 45 -35.68 -0.19 -29.20
C GLN A 45 -34.74 0.91 -28.68
N ASP A 46 -33.57 0.53 -28.16
CA ASP A 46 -32.57 1.46 -27.62
C ASP A 46 -31.89 2.27 -28.75
N HIS A 47 -31.79 1.69 -29.96
CA HIS A 47 -31.15 2.30 -31.13
C HIS A 47 -32.06 2.25 -32.38
N PRO A 48 -33.12 3.09 -32.46
CA PRO A 48 -34.11 3.02 -33.55
C PRO A 48 -33.54 3.23 -34.96
N TRP A 49 -32.39 3.91 -35.07
CA TRP A 49 -31.71 4.15 -36.34
C TRP A 49 -31.21 2.89 -37.05
N LEU A 50 -31.06 1.77 -36.31
CA LEU A 50 -30.71 0.47 -36.88
C LEU A 50 -31.73 0.00 -37.93
N LEU A 51 -32.99 0.45 -37.84
CA LEU A 51 -34.08 0.03 -38.73
C LEU A 51 -34.18 0.87 -40.01
N THR A 52 -33.62 2.08 -40.00
CA THR A 52 -33.84 3.06 -41.07
C THR A 52 -32.63 3.24 -41.98
N GLU A 53 -31.43 2.94 -41.48
CA GLU A 53 -30.18 3.21 -42.18
C GLU A 53 -29.48 1.96 -42.67
N ARG A 54 -28.58 2.13 -43.64
CA ARG A 54 -27.58 1.12 -43.96
C ARG A 54 -26.47 1.16 -42.91
N LEU A 55 -25.86 0.02 -42.64
CA LEU A 55 -25.04 -0.26 -41.48
C LEU A 55 -23.68 -0.83 -41.89
N VAL A 56 -22.72 -0.69 -40.99
CA VAL A 56 -21.41 -1.36 -40.98
C VAL A 56 -21.33 -2.16 -39.68
N VAL A 57 -20.80 -3.37 -39.74
CA VAL A 57 -20.56 -4.21 -38.56
C VAL A 57 -19.11 -4.71 -38.54
N LYS A 58 -18.46 -4.63 -37.39
CA LYS A 58 -17.05 -5.02 -37.21
C LYS A 58 -16.76 -5.48 -35.78
N PRO A 59 -15.80 -6.38 -35.54
CA PRO A 59 -15.46 -6.82 -34.19
C PRO A 59 -14.74 -5.70 -33.42
N ASP A 60 -15.10 -5.51 -32.15
CA ASP A 60 -14.47 -4.55 -31.23
C ASP A 60 -13.76 -5.31 -30.10
N GLN A 61 -12.61 -5.89 -30.45
CA GLN A 61 -11.76 -6.71 -29.58
C GLN A 61 -10.27 -6.42 -29.80
N LEU A 62 -9.93 -5.15 -30.05
CA LEU A 62 -8.56 -4.69 -30.32
C LEU A 62 -7.90 -5.35 -31.55
N ILE A 63 -8.70 -5.81 -32.51
CA ILE A 63 -8.22 -6.40 -33.76
C ILE A 63 -7.87 -5.26 -34.73
N LYS A 64 -6.60 -5.17 -35.14
CA LYS A 64 -6.18 -4.25 -36.20
C LYS A 64 -6.39 -4.85 -37.58
N ARG A 65 -6.47 -3.99 -38.61
CA ARG A 65 -6.59 -4.38 -40.04
C ARG A 65 -7.81 -5.26 -40.34
N ARG A 66 -8.93 -5.03 -39.64
CA ARG A 66 -10.19 -5.80 -39.76
C ARG A 66 -10.69 -5.90 -41.20
N GLY A 67 -10.63 -4.81 -41.97
CA GLY A 67 -11.04 -4.78 -43.38
C GLY A 67 -10.26 -5.78 -44.25
N LYS A 68 -8.92 -5.84 -44.10
CA LYS A 68 -8.07 -6.79 -44.85
C LYS A 68 -8.29 -8.25 -44.45
N LEU A 69 -8.80 -8.47 -43.25
CA LEU A 69 -9.13 -9.81 -42.73
C LEU A 69 -10.55 -10.25 -43.12
N GLY A 70 -11.31 -9.42 -43.85
CA GLY A 70 -12.71 -9.72 -44.19
C GLY A 70 -13.66 -9.65 -42.99
N LEU A 71 -13.25 -9.01 -41.89
CA LEU A 71 -14.02 -8.92 -40.64
C LEU A 71 -14.87 -7.65 -40.55
N VAL A 72 -15.23 -7.05 -41.68
CA VAL A 72 -16.07 -5.85 -41.73
C VAL A 72 -17.19 -6.08 -42.74
N GLY A 73 -18.44 -6.14 -42.27
CA GLY A 73 -19.62 -6.14 -43.12
C GLY A 73 -20.00 -4.69 -43.44
N ILE A 74 -20.08 -4.33 -44.72
CA ILE A 74 -20.26 -2.94 -45.17
C ILE A 74 -21.58 -2.81 -45.92
N ASN A 75 -22.30 -1.70 -45.67
CA ASN A 75 -23.53 -1.33 -46.36
C ASN A 75 -24.59 -2.45 -46.31
N LEU A 76 -24.94 -2.87 -45.10
CA LEU A 76 -25.96 -3.89 -44.81
C LEU A 76 -27.19 -3.25 -44.17
N ASP A 77 -28.38 -3.85 -44.27
CA ASP A 77 -29.49 -3.51 -43.36
C ASP A 77 -29.38 -4.36 -42.08
N LEU A 78 -30.27 -4.15 -41.11
CA LEU A 78 -30.24 -4.89 -39.85
C LEU A 78 -30.36 -6.42 -40.04
N GLU A 79 -31.16 -6.86 -41.01
CA GLU A 79 -31.29 -8.29 -41.33
C GLU A 79 -30.00 -8.86 -41.92
N GLY A 80 -29.38 -8.14 -42.86
CA GLY A 80 -28.06 -8.48 -43.40
C GLY A 80 -26.96 -8.48 -42.35
N VAL A 81 -27.00 -7.58 -41.36
CA VAL A 81 -26.07 -7.60 -40.21
C VAL A 81 -26.27 -8.86 -39.36
N ARG A 82 -27.53 -9.25 -39.08
CA ARG A 82 -27.84 -10.50 -38.34
C ARG A 82 -27.34 -11.74 -39.08
N GLU A 83 -27.57 -11.80 -40.40
CA GLU A 83 -27.09 -12.90 -41.24
C GLU A 83 -25.55 -12.95 -41.24
N TRP A 84 -24.89 -11.80 -41.43
CA TRP A 84 -23.43 -11.71 -41.40
C TRP A 84 -22.86 -12.18 -40.05
N LEU A 85 -23.45 -11.75 -38.94
CA LEU A 85 -23.03 -12.14 -37.59
C LEU A 85 -23.25 -13.63 -37.31
N SER A 86 -24.26 -14.28 -37.89
CA SER A 86 -24.48 -15.73 -37.73
C SER A 86 -23.27 -16.56 -38.20
N GLY A 87 -22.51 -16.03 -39.16
CA GLY A 87 -21.28 -16.63 -39.68
C GLY A 87 -20.01 -16.30 -38.88
N HIS A 88 -20.02 -15.28 -38.02
CA HIS A 88 -18.81 -14.73 -37.39
C HIS A 88 -18.85 -14.70 -35.86
N LEU A 89 -20.00 -14.40 -35.26
CA LEU A 89 -20.16 -14.35 -33.81
C LEU A 89 -19.92 -15.72 -33.19
N MET A 90 -19.15 -15.75 -32.11
CA MET A 90 -18.67 -16.95 -31.42
C MET A 90 -17.79 -17.88 -32.29
N ARG A 91 -17.28 -17.42 -33.44
CA ARG A 91 -16.29 -18.17 -34.22
C ARG A 91 -14.87 -17.92 -33.72
N GLU A 92 -14.10 -19.00 -33.69
CA GLU A 92 -12.67 -18.94 -33.46
C GLU A 92 -11.97 -18.37 -34.69
N THR A 93 -11.13 -17.35 -34.49
CA THR A 93 -10.43 -16.62 -35.53
C THR A 93 -8.95 -16.51 -35.17
N THR A 94 -8.09 -16.61 -36.17
CA THR A 94 -6.64 -16.43 -36.01
C THR A 94 -6.22 -15.12 -36.65
N VAL A 95 -5.56 -14.26 -35.88
CA VAL A 95 -5.01 -12.97 -36.33
C VAL A 95 -3.52 -12.94 -35.99
N GLY A 96 -2.67 -13.05 -37.00
CA GLY A 96 -1.23 -13.22 -36.80
C GLY A 96 -0.94 -14.53 -36.05
N LYS A 97 -0.30 -14.44 -34.87
CA LYS A 97 -0.03 -15.58 -33.98
C LYS A 97 -1.13 -15.80 -32.92
N ALA A 98 -2.05 -14.85 -32.76
CA ALA A 98 -3.09 -14.89 -31.75
C ALA A 98 -4.32 -15.65 -32.27
N LYS A 99 -4.86 -16.55 -31.45
CA LYS A 99 -6.06 -17.33 -31.73
C LYS A 99 -7.09 -17.02 -30.65
N GLY A 100 -8.26 -16.53 -31.03
CA GLY A 100 -9.29 -16.10 -30.10
C GLY A 100 -10.70 -16.22 -30.67
N VAL A 101 -11.71 -16.06 -29.83
CA VAL A 101 -13.12 -16.12 -30.24
C VAL A 101 -13.67 -14.70 -30.45
N LEU A 102 -14.41 -14.50 -31.54
CA LEU A 102 -15.10 -13.24 -31.81
C LEU A 102 -16.39 -13.15 -30.98
N LYS A 103 -16.37 -12.41 -29.87
CA LYS A 103 -17.45 -12.31 -28.88
C LYS A 103 -18.15 -10.95 -28.88
N ASN A 104 -17.51 -9.89 -29.36
CA ASN A 104 -18.02 -8.54 -29.29
C ASN A 104 -17.88 -7.81 -30.63
N PHE A 105 -18.98 -7.22 -31.10
CA PHE A 105 -19.07 -6.48 -32.36
C PHE A 105 -19.70 -5.11 -32.15
N LEU A 106 -19.32 -4.17 -33.00
CA LEU A 106 -19.85 -2.82 -33.06
C LEU A 106 -20.59 -2.63 -34.39
N ILE A 107 -21.84 -2.19 -34.31
CA ILE A 107 -22.67 -1.79 -35.45
C ILE A 107 -22.72 -0.26 -35.50
N GLU A 108 -22.52 0.32 -36.67
CA GLU A 108 -22.53 1.77 -36.91
C GLU A 108 -23.22 2.10 -38.24
N PRO A 109 -23.73 3.33 -38.45
CA PRO A 109 -24.25 3.74 -39.74
C PRO A 109 -23.19 3.66 -40.85
N PHE A 110 -23.57 3.14 -42.00
CA PHE A 110 -22.77 3.24 -43.21
C PHE A 110 -22.77 4.68 -43.70
N VAL A 111 -21.57 5.22 -43.94
CA VAL A 111 -21.38 6.57 -44.48
C VAL A 111 -20.99 6.40 -45.95
N PRO A 112 -21.81 6.82 -46.92
CA PRO A 112 -21.39 6.87 -48.32
C PRO A 112 -20.31 7.94 -48.50
N HIS A 113 -19.14 7.57 -49.04
CA HIS A 113 -18.03 8.48 -49.29
C HIS A 113 -17.12 7.94 -50.40
N THR A 114 -16.25 8.80 -50.89
CA THR A 114 -15.19 8.53 -51.87
C THR A 114 -13.82 8.43 -51.19
N GLN A 115 -12.81 7.90 -51.89
CA GLN A 115 -11.47 7.73 -51.32
C GLN A 115 -10.81 9.08 -51.00
N GLU A 116 -11.12 10.12 -51.79
CA GLU A 116 -10.64 11.50 -51.61
C GLU A 116 -11.27 12.20 -50.39
N GLU A 117 -12.27 11.58 -49.77
CA GLU A 117 -12.88 12.02 -48.52
C GLU A 117 -12.32 11.30 -47.29
N GLU A 118 -11.49 10.27 -47.46
CA GLU A 118 -10.81 9.56 -46.38
C GLU A 118 -9.47 10.20 -46.04
N PHE A 119 -9.28 10.50 -44.76
CA PHE A 119 -8.07 11.07 -44.18
C PHE A 119 -7.52 10.18 -43.07
N TYR A 120 -6.25 10.39 -42.72
CA TYR A 120 -5.60 9.74 -41.58
C TYR A 120 -5.21 10.78 -40.53
N VAL A 121 -5.53 10.51 -39.26
CA VAL A 121 -5.05 11.31 -38.12
C VAL A 121 -4.54 10.38 -37.02
N CYS A 122 -3.36 10.67 -36.46
CA CYS A 122 -2.86 9.97 -35.27
C CYS A 122 -2.13 10.93 -34.33
N ILE A 123 -2.33 10.76 -33.04
CA ILE A 123 -1.66 11.50 -31.97
C ILE A 123 -1.01 10.49 -31.04
N TYR A 124 0.30 10.62 -30.76
CA TYR A 124 0.97 9.73 -29.82
C TYR A 124 2.02 10.43 -28.97
N ALA A 125 2.15 9.94 -27.73
CA ALA A 125 3.04 10.50 -26.73
C ALA A 125 4.47 9.99 -26.89
N THR A 126 5.40 10.92 -26.74
CA THR A 126 6.85 10.69 -26.60
C THR A 126 7.37 11.45 -25.38
N ARG A 127 8.67 11.35 -25.08
CA ARG A 127 9.27 12.03 -23.92
C ARG A 127 9.23 13.55 -24.07
N GLU A 128 9.50 14.02 -25.27
CA GLU A 128 9.67 15.41 -25.69
C GLU A 128 8.36 16.15 -25.94
N GLY A 129 7.27 15.41 -26.16
CA GLY A 129 5.95 15.97 -26.43
C GLY A 129 5.04 14.97 -27.12
N ASP A 130 4.08 15.46 -27.87
CA ASP A 130 3.07 14.67 -28.56
C ASP A 130 3.18 14.89 -30.07
N HIS A 131 3.33 13.81 -30.82
CA HIS A 131 3.38 13.86 -32.28
C HIS A 131 1.96 13.82 -32.84
N VAL A 132 1.64 14.75 -33.73
CA VAL A 132 0.40 14.77 -34.53
C VAL A 132 0.77 14.41 -35.98
N LEU A 133 0.21 13.30 -36.46
CA LEU A 133 0.40 12.78 -37.80
C LEU A 133 -0.87 13.00 -38.62
N PHE A 134 -0.69 13.41 -39.88
CA PHE A 134 -1.77 13.60 -40.83
C PHE A 134 -1.41 13.05 -42.22
N HIS A 135 -2.34 12.35 -42.87
CA HIS A 135 -2.20 12.02 -44.29
C HIS A 135 -3.51 12.27 -45.03
N HIS A 136 -3.40 12.84 -46.24
CA HIS A 136 -4.53 13.24 -47.06
C HIS A 136 -5.19 12.07 -47.81
N GLU A 137 -4.46 10.97 -47.99
CA GLU A 137 -4.99 9.69 -48.45
C GLU A 137 -5.15 8.79 -47.22
N GLY A 138 -6.37 8.58 -46.74
CA GLY A 138 -6.69 7.67 -45.63
C GLY A 138 -7.01 6.25 -46.08
N GLY A 139 -7.60 5.47 -45.18
CA GLY A 139 -8.24 4.20 -45.52
C GLY A 139 -7.44 2.94 -45.29
N VAL A 140 -7.97 1.83 -45.78
CA VAL A 140 -7.40 0.47 -45.60
C VAL A 140 -6.09 0.28 -46.38
N GLU A 141 -5.90 1.00 -47.49
CA GLU A 141 -4.75 0.85 -48.39
C GLU A 141 -3.63 1.90 -48.22
N VAL A 142 -3.63 2.62 -47.10
CA VAL A 142 -2.68 3.70 -46.82
C VAL A 142 -1.19 3.27 -46.84
N GLY A 143 -0.92 1.99 -46.59
CA GLY A 143 0.43 1.43 -46.55
C GLY A 143 1.19 1.80 -45.27
N ASP A 144 2.49 2.10 -45.39
CA ASP A 144 3.32 2.58 -44.27
C ASP A 144 3.09 4.08 -44.04
N VAL A 145 2.04 4.39 -43.28
CA VAL A 145 1.62 5.77 -43.05
C VAL A 145 2.63 6.56 -42.23
N ASP A 146 3.43 5.92 -41.36
CA ASP A 146 4.44 6.59 -40.54
C ASP A 146 5.52 7.25 -41.40
N ALA A 147 5.83 6.67 -42.57
CA ALA A 147 6.77 7.21 -43.54
C ALA A 147 6.16 8.26 -44.49
N LYS A 148 4.85 8.20 -44.71
CA LYS A 148 4.13 9.06 -45.68
C LYS A 148 3.45 10.28 -45.05
N ALA A 149 3.04 10.18 -43.79
CA ALA A 149 2.27 11.20 -43.10
C ALA A 149 3.11 12.46 -42.83
N GLN A 150 2.47 13.62 -42.93
CA GLN A 150 3.00 14.86 -42.38
C GLN A 150 3.06 14.72 -40.85
N ARG A 151 4.13 15.24 -40.24
CA ARG A 151 4.38 15.10 -38.80
C ARG A 151 4.63 16.46 -38.18
N LEU A 152 3.87 16.76 -37.13
CA LEU A 152 4.03 17.92 -36.26
C LEU A 152 4.34 17.43 -34.85
N MET A 153 5.26 18.10 -34.14
CA MET A 153 5.56 17.84 -32.73
C MET A 153 5.01 18.99 -31.91
N VAL A 154 4.15 18.70 -30.93
CA VAL A 154 3.70 19.65 -29.91
C VAL A 154 4.51 19.38 -28.65
N ALA A 155 5.40 20.30 -28.28
CA ALA A 155 6.26 20.10 -27.13
C ALA A 155 5.46 20.12 -25.82
N VAL A 156 6.00 19.52 -24.75
CA VAL A 156 5.37 19.51 -23.42
C VAL A 156 5.04 20.95 -22.97
N ASP A 157 3.82 21.16 -22.47
CA ASP A 157 3.25 22.47 -22.06
C ASP A 157 3.05 23.52 -23.18
N GLU A 158 3.21 23.14 -24.45
CA GLU A 158 2.78 23.96 -25.59
C GLU A 158 1.35 23.65 -26.01
N LYS A 159 0.75 24.53 -26.82
CA LYS A 159 -0.60 24.35 -27.38
C LYS A 159 -0.53 24.23 -28.89
N LEU A 160 -1.39 23.40 -29.45
CA LEU A 160 -1.59 23.29 -30.89
C LEU A 160 -2.55 24.38 -31.39
N SER A 161 -2.18 25.14 -32.43
CA SER A 161 -3.06 26.12 -33.09
C SER A 161 -3.54 25.65 -34.48
N GLU A 162 -4.68 26.19 -34.92
CA GLU A 162 -5.24 25.89 -36.25
C GLU A 162 -4.30 26.34 -37.39
N ASP A 163 -3.58 27.46 -37.21
CA ASP A 163 -2.58 27.96 -38.16
C ASP A 163 -1.46 26.94 -38.36
N GLN A 164 -0.91 26.40 -37.27
CA GLN A 164 0.15 25.39 -37.34
C GLN A 164 -0.32 24.12 -38.07
N VAL A 165 -1.54 23.67 -37.79
CA VAL A 165 -2.14 22.51 -38.46
C VAL A 165 -2.30 22.79 -39.95
N THR A 166 -2.83 23.95 -40.31
CA THR A 166 -3.08 24.33 -41.71
C THR A 166 -1.79 24.44 -42.51
N GLU A 167 -0.76 25.07 -41.96
CA GLU A 167 0.53 25.31 -42.63
C GLU A 167 1.41 24.07 -42.74
N GLN A 168 1.38 23.17 -41.75
CA GLN A 168 2.34 22.06 -41.66
C GLN A 168 1.73 20.69 -41.96
N LEU A 169 0.48 20.44 -41.53
CA LEU A 169 -0.17 19.13 -41.70
C LEU A 169 -1.06 19.07 -42.94
N LEU A 170 -1.83 20.13 -43.22
CA LEU A 170 -2.86 20.14 -44.26
C LEU A 170 -2.37 20.66 -45.62
N THR A 171 -1.07 20.57 -45.90
CA THR A 171 -0.46 21.15 -47.12
C THR A 171 -0.97 20.56 -48.42
N GLN A 172 -1.45 19.30 -48.40
CA GLN A 172 -1.95 18.55 -49.56
C GLN A 172 -3.48 18.41 -49.58
N VAL A 173 -4.18 19.10 -48.67
CA VAL A 173 -5.64 19.06 -48.55
C VAL A 173 -6.26 20.19 -49.38
N PRO A 174 -7.41 19.97 -50.04
CA PRO A 174 -8.18 21.03 -50.70
C PRO A 174 -8.60 22.16 -49.74
N ASP A 175 -8.56 23.41 -50.20
CA ASP A 175 -8.82 24.60 -49.36
C ASP A 175 -10.21 24.60 -48.71
N ASP A 176 -11.22 24.00 -49.37
CA ASP A 176 -12.60 23.88 -48.87
C ASP A 176 -12.74 22.97 -47.64
N LYS A 177 -11.77 22.10 -47.37
CA LYS A 177 -11.78 21.18 -46.21
C LYS A 177 -10.79 21.57 -45.12
N LYS A 178 -9.86 22.49 -45.37
CA LYS A 178 -8.78 22.84 -44.43
C LYS A 178 -9.31 23.38 -43.10
N GLU A 179 -10.23 24.33 -43.13
CA GLU A 179 -10.76 24.98 -41.91
C GLU A 179 -11.46 23.95 -41.00
N VAL A 180 -12.28 23.07 -41.58
CA VAL A 180 -12.98 22.00 -40.87
C VAL A 180 -11.99 21.00 -40.25
N LEU A 181 -10.98 20.57 -41.02
CA LEU A 181 -9.96 19.64 -40.55
C LEU A 181 -9.06 20.27 -39.48
N ALA A 182 -8.65 21.53 -39.63
CA ALA A 182 -7.83 22.23 -38.66
C ALA A 182 -8.54 22.34 -37.30
N SER A 183 -9.79 22.81 -37.31
CA SER A 183 -10.62 22.89 -36.11
C SER A 183 -10.86 21.52 -35.47
N PHE A 184 -11.07 20.47 -36.26
CA PHE A 184 -11.25 19.12 -35.73
C PHE A 184 -9.97 18.58 -35.09
N ILE A 185 -8.82 18.71 -35.76
CA ILE A 185 -7.52 18.23 -35.26
C ILE A 185 -7.13 18.95 -33.96
N VAL A 186 -7.34 20.27 -33.87
CA VAL A 186 -7.10 21.03 -32.63
C VAL A 186 -8.05 20.58 -31.51
N GLY A 187 -9.34 20.42 -31.80
CA GLY A 187 -10.31 19.90 -30.82
C GLY A 187 -9.98 18.48 -30.35
N LEU A 188 -9.48 17.63 -31.26
CA LEU A 188 -9.04 16.27 -30.97
C LEU A 188 -7.78 16.24 -30.11
N PHE A 189 -6.81 17.13 -30.36
CA PHE A 189 -5.61 17.28 -29.55
C PHE A 189 -5.94 17.74 -28.13
N ASN A 190 -6.83 18.72 -27.97
CA ASN A 190 -7.28 19.15 -26.65
C ASN A 190 -7.95 18.01 -25.89
N LEU A 191 -8.78 17.21 -26.56
CA LEU A 191 -9.40 16.02 -25.98
C LEU A 191 -8.37 14.96 -25.57
N TYR A 192 -7.36 14.74 -26.42
CA TYR A 192 -6.26 13.82 -26.18
C TYR A 192 -5.54 14.18 -24.86
N GLU A 193 -5.21 15.46 -24.65
CA GLU A 193 -4.58 15.94 -23.41
C GLU A 193 -5.53 15.85 -22.20
N ASP A 194 -6.77 16.33 -22.35
CA ASP A 194 -7.75 16.46 -21.27
C ASP A 194 -8.19 15.13 -20.64
N LEU A 195 -8.12 14.06 -21.43
CA LEU A 195 -8.48 12.70 -21.05
C LEU A 195 -7.26 11.79 -20.93
N TYR A 196 -6.04 12.35 -20.92
CA TYR A 196 -4.79 11.62 -20.70
C TYR A 196 -4.62 10.42 -21.65
N PHE A 197 -4.91 10.64 -22.94
CA PHE A 197 -4.54 9.69 -23.97
C PHE A 197 -3.01 9.63 -24.11
N THR A 198 -2.51 8.45 -24.48
CA THR A 198 -1.10 8.24 -24.86
C THR A 198 -0.97 7.86 -26.32
N TYR A 199 -2.05 7.37 -26.93
CA TYR A 199 -2.17 7.06 -28.34
C TYR A 199 -3.63 7.24 -28.76
N LEU A 200 -3.86 7.89 -29.89
CA LEU A 200 -5.18 8.07 -30.49
C LEU A 200 -5.01 8.09 -32.01
N GLU A 201 -5.58 7.12 -32.69
CA GLU A 201 -5.56 6.99 -34.15
C GLU A 201 -6.99 6.90 -34.69
N ILE A 202 -7.26 7.63 -35.77
CA ILE A 202 -8.52 7.57 -36.53
C ILE A 202 -8.16 7.26 -37.99
N ASN A 203 -8.56 6.07 -38.46
CA ASN A 203 -8.32 5.66 -39.84
C ASN A 203 -9.41 4.72 -40.41
N PRO A 204 -10.30 5.19 -41.31
CA PRO A 204 -10.33 6.53 -41.89
C PRO A 204 -11.08 7.56 -41.02
N LEU A 205 -10.61 8.80 -41.08
CA LEU A 205 -11.38 10.00 -40.75
C LEU A 205 -12.07 10.47 -42.04
N VAL A 206 -13.39 10.53 -42.10
CA VAL A 206 -14.10 10.93 -43.32
C VAL A 206 -14.64 12.36 -43.21
N VAL A 207 -14.39 13.20 -44.22
CA VAL A 207 -14.93 14.57 -44.28
C VAL A 207 -15.67 14.81 -45.59
N THR A 208 -16.99 14.93 -45.47
CA THR A 208 -17.93 15.23 -46.58
C THR A 208 -18.49 16.66 -46.43
N GLN A 209 -19.43 17.04 -47.28
CA GLN A 209 -20.15 18.32 -47.16
C GLN A 209 -20.98 18.44 -45.88
N ASP A 210 -21.40 17.31 -45.28
CA ASP A 210 -22.23 17.28 -44.07
C ASP A 210 -21.40 17.44 -42.79
N GLY A 211 -20.09 17.19 -42.85
CA GLY A 211 -19.18 17.35 -41.72
C GLY A 211 -18.19 16.18 -41.57
N VAL A 212 -17.78 15.95 -40.32
CA VAL A 212 -16.72 14.99 -39.95
C VAL A 212 -17.31 13.70 -39.40
N TYR A 213 -16.82 12.56 -39.90
CA TYR A 213 -17.22 11.22 -39.49
C TYR A 213 -15.99 10.44 -39.01
N VAL A 214 -16.05 9.95 -37.77
CA VAL A 214 -15.02 9.08 -37.18
C VAL A 214 -15.40 7.63 -37.45
N LEU A 215 -14.90 7.05 -38.54
CA LEU A 215 -15.30 5.69 -38.94
C LEU A 215 -14.54 4.62 -38.16
N ASP A 216 -13.29 4.87 -37.79
CA ASP A 216 -12.50 3.97 -36.95
C ASP A 216 -11.80 4.73 -35.83
N MET A 217 -11.54 4.05 -34.71
CA MET A 217 -10.74 4.63 -33.63
C MET A 217 -9.94 3.55 -32.90
N ALA A 218 -8.63 3.76 -32.78
CA ALA A 218 -7.75 2.95 -31.95
C ALA A 218 -7.07 3.86 -30.94
N ALA A 219 -7.18 3.54 -29.64
CA ALA A 219 -6.67 4.44 -28.61
C ALA A 219 -6.10 3.70 -27.40
N LYS A 220 -5.16 4.38 -26.71
CA LYS A 220 -4.63 4.02 -25.40
C LYS A 220 -4.72 5.23 -24.47
N ILE A 221 -5.15 5.01 -23.24
CA ILE A 221 -5.16 6.03 -22.17
C ILE A 221 -4.16 5.63 -21.08
N ASP A 222 -3.61 6.63 -20.40
CA ASP A 222 -2.72 6.40 -19.26
C ASP A 222 -3.52 5.99 -18.02
N ALA A 223 -3.69 4.69 -17.77
CA ALA A 223 -4.52 4.20 -16.67
C ALA A 223 -4.09 4.70 -15.28
N THR A 224 -2.87 5.22 -15.12
CA THR A 224 -2.43 5.84 -13.85
C THR A 224 -3.13 7.16 -13.56
N ALA A 225 -3.68 7.82 -14.59
CA ALA A 225 -4.43 9.07 -14.49
C ALA A 225 -5.89 8.89 -14.03
N ASP A 226 -6.32 7.67 -13.69
CA ASP A 226 -7.69 7.40 -13.19
C ASP A 226 -8.08 8.35 -12.05
N TYR A 227 -7.17 8.61 -11.11
CA TYR A 227 -7.50 9.51 -9.99
C TYR A 227 -7.77 10.97 -10.39
N ILE A 228 -7.34 11.39 -11.59
CA ILE A 228 -7.61 12.69 -12.18
C ILE A 228 -8.88 12.61 -13.04
N CYS A 229 -8.97 11.58 -13.88
CA CYS A 229 -9.96 11.47 -14.93
C CYS A 229 -11.22 10.69 -14.54
N LYS A 230 -11.32 10.13 -13.33
CA LYS A 230 -12.44 9.27 -12.89
C LYS A 230 -13.82 9.87 -13.19
N ALA A 231 -13.97 11.18 -13.00
CA ALA A 231 -15.22 11.88 -13.25
C ALA A 231 -15.62 11.95 -14.75
N LYS A 232 -14.63 11.96 -15.66
CA LYS A 232 -14.84 11.94 -17.12
C LYS A 232 -14.89 10.52 -17.67
N TRP A 233 -14.00 9.64 -17.22
CA TRP A 233 -13.90 8.25 -17.69
C TRP A 233 -15.03 7.34 -17.19
N GLY A 234 -15.54 7.58 -15.99
CA GLY A 234 -16.46 6.66 -15.33
C GLY A 234 -15.78 5.34 -14.96
N ASP A 235 -16.50 4.23 -15.14
CA ASP A 235 -15.97 2.87 -14.95
C ASP A 235 -15.47 2.32 -16.28
N VAL A 236 -14.30 2.80 -16.68
CA VAL A 236 -13.65 2.37 -17.93
C VAL A 236 -13.18 0.93 -17.85
N GLU A 237 -13.48 0.15 -18.88
CA GLU A 237 -12.98 -1.22 -19.05
C GLU A 237 -11.75 -1.23 -19.96
N PHE A 238 -10.77 -2.06 -19.61
CA PHE A 238 -9.56 -2.26 -20.40
C PHE A 238 -9.57 -3.67 -21.00
N PRO A 239 -10.01 -3.84 -22.26
CA PRO A 239 -10.11 -5.16 -22.87
C PRO A 239 -8.72 -5.81 -22.98
N PRO A 240 -8.60 -7.14 -22.77
CA PRO A 240 -7.35 -7.84 -23.00
C PRO A 240 -7.01 -7.85 -24.51
N PRO A 241 -5.73 -8.03 -24.87
CA PRO A 241 -5.35 -8.25 -26.26
C PRO A 241 -6.09 -9.45 -26.87
N PHE A 242 -6.42 -9.37 -28.16
CA PHE A 242 -7.09 -10.46 -28.87
C PHE A 242 -6.29 -11.78 -28.72
N GLY A 243 -7.01 -12.87 -28.47
CA GLY A 243 -6.44 -14.19 -28.20
C GLY A 243 -6.25 -14.51 -26.71
N ARG A 244 -6.42 -13.53 -25.82
CA ARG A 244 -6.53 -13.75 -24.37
C ARG A 244 -7.95 -13.51 -23.88
N GLU A 245 -8.36 -14.28 -22.88
CA GLU A 245 -9.60 -14.05 -22.15
C GLU A 245 -9.34 -13.19 -20.92
N ALA A 246 -10.34 -12.39 -20.54
CA ALA A 246 -10.33 -11.67 -19.27
C ALA A 246 -10.85 -12.59 -18.17
N TYR A 247 -10.16 -12.64 -17.03
CA TYR A 247 -10.55 -13.46 -15.89
C TYR A 247 -10.98 -12.60 -14.69
N PRO A 248 -12.00 -13.01 -13.92
CA PRO A 248 -12.44 -12.26 -12.74
C PRO A 248 -11.34 -12.15 -11.68
N GLU A 249 -10.43 -13.12 -11.61
CA GLU A 249 -9.28 -13.09 -10.70
C GLU A 249 -8.26 -12.00 -11.10
N GLU A 250 -8.07 -11.73 -12.39
CA GLU A 250 -7.22 -10.62 -12.84
C GLU A 250 -7.83 -9.27 -12.45
N ALA A 251 -9.16 -9.12 -12.61
CA ALA A 251 -9.89 -7.93 -12.20
C ALA A 251 -9.83 -7.70 -10.68
N TYR A 252 -9.93 -8.77 -9.88
CA TYR A 252 -9.78 -8.69 -8.43
C TYR A 252 -8.39 -8.18 -8.02
N ILE A 253 -7.32 -8.70 -8.62
CA ILE A 253 -5.97 -8.22 -8.32
C ILE A 253 -5.76 -6.78 -8.81
N ALA A 254 -6.31 -6.42 -9.97
CA ALA A 254 -6.24 -5.05 -10.48
C ALA A 254 -6.96 -4.05 -9.55
N ASP A 255 -8.07 -4.44 -8.92
CA ASP A 255 -8.76 -3.62 -7.92
C ASP A 255 -7.92 -3.44 -6.64
N LEU A 256 -7.25 -4.50 -6.16
CA LEU A 256 -6.33 -4.40 -5.02
C LEU A 256 -5.14 -3.47 -5.31
N ASP A 257 -4.61 -3.51 -6.53
CA ASP A 257 -3.53 -2.63 -7.02
C ASP A 257 -3.97 -1.16 -7.01
N ALA A 258 -5.13 -0.84 -7.61
CA ALA A 258 -5.62 0.52 -7.74
C ALA A 258 -5.92 1.20 -6.39
N LYS A 259 -6.20 0.42 -5.34
CA LYS A 259 -6.51 0.89 -3.98
C LYS A 259 -5.29 1.02 -3.07
N SER A 260 -4.08 0.79 -3.58
CA SER A 260 -2.84 0.73 -2.81
C SER A 260 -1.71 1.54 -3.45
N GLY A 261 -0.71 1.92 -2.65
CA GLY A 261 0.59 2.38 -3.17
C GLY A 261 1.57 1.24 -3.47
N ALA A 262 1.20 0.00 -3.13
CA ALA A 262 1.93 -1.20 -3.51
C ALA A 262 1.53 -1.64 -4.93
N SER A 263 2.43 -2.33 -5.63
CA SER A 263 2.16 -2.88 -6.97
C SER A 263 1.73 -4.34 -6.84
N LEU A 264 0.57 -4.69 -7.38
CA LEU A 264 0.02 -6.05 -7.44
C LEU A 264 -0.45 -6.32 -8.88
N LYS A 265 0.19 -7.28 -9.57
CA LYS A 265 -0.13 -7.59 -10.97
C LYS A 265 -0.33 -9.08 -11.15
N LEU A 266 -1.35 -9.45 -11.92
CA LEU A 266 -1.61 -10.83 -12.30
C LEU A 266 -2.13 -10.86 -13.74
N THR A 267 -1.61 -11.79 -14.52
CA THR A 267 -1.96 -12.00 -15.92
C THR A 267 -1.91 -13.49 -16.21
N LEU A 268 -3.04 -14.08 -16.57
CA LEU A 268 -3.13 -15.50 -16.91
C LEU A 268 -2.72 -15.71 -18.37
N LEU A 269 -1.73 -16.59 -18.56
CA LEU A 269 -1.16 -16.95 -19.86
C LEU A 269 -1.74 -18.30 -20.30
N ASN A 270 -1.62 -19.32 -19.46
CA ASN A 270 -2.20 -20.64 -19.65
C ASN A 270 -2.75 -21.16 -18.31
N PRO A 271 -4.06 -20.99 -18.01
CA PRO A 271 -4.64 -21.45 -16.75
C PRO A 271 -4.47 -22.95 -16.45
N ARG A 272 -4.20 -23.77 -17.48
CA ARG A 272 -3.92 -25.21 -17.36
C ARG A 272 -2.45 -25.55 -17.16
N GLY A 273 -1.55 -24.59 -17.34
CA GLY A 273 -0.12 -24.77 -17.18
C GLY A 273 0.25 -25.23 -15.76
N ARG A 274 1.30 -26.04 -15.66
CA ARG A 274 1.78 -26.56 -14.39
C ARG A 274 2.71 -25.63 -13.62
N ILE A 275 3.31 -24.63 -14.27
CA ILE A 275 4.31 -23.73 -13.67
C ILE A 275 3.64 -22.41 -13.28
N TRP A 276 3.47 -22.19 -11.98
CA TRP A 276 2.89 -20.98 -11.42
C TRP A 276 3.96 -20.12 -10.75
N THR A 277 3.83 -18.81 -10.90
CA THR A 277 4.79 -17.85 -10.33
C THR A 277 4.09 -16.87 -9.39
N MET A 278 4.69 -16.65 -8.22
CA MET A 278 4.32 -15.63 -7.24
C MET A 278 5.60 -14.90 -6.83
N VAL A 279 6.13 -14.12 -7.76
CA VAL A 279 7.45 -13.49 -7.65
C VAL A 279 7.32 -12.04 -7.19
N ALA A 280 8.23 -11.61 -6.32
CA ALA A 280 8.16 -10.28 -5.75
C ALA A 280 9.12 -9.28 -6.44
N GLY A 281 8.56 -8.26 -7.07
CA GLY A 281 9.26 -7.22 -7.84
C GLY A 281 9.11 -7.38 -9.35
N GLY A 282 8.72 -6.31 -10.05
CA GLY A 282 8.53 -6.29 -11.51
C GLY A 282 9.75 -6.76 -12.31
N GLY A 283 10.94 -6.27 -12.00
CA GLY A 283 12.17 -6.74 -12.69
C GLY A 283 12.49 -8.20 -12.39
N ALA A 284 12.29 -8.66 -11.15
CA ALA A 284 12.55 -10.05 -10.79
C ALA A 284 11.56 -10.99 -11.50
N SER A 285 10.27 -10.68 -11.52
CA SER A 285 9.25 -11.52 -12.17
C SER A 285 9.49 -11.69 -13.67
N VAL A 286 10.03 -10.67 -14.34
CA VAL A 286 10.47 -10.77 -15.74
C VAL A 286 11.65 -11.73 -15.85
N VAL A 287 12.69 -11.60 -15.02
CA VAL A 287 13.87 -12.49 -15.05
C VAL A 287 13.52 -13.96 -14.74
N TYR A 288 12.59 -14.21 -13.81
CA TYR A 288 12.09 -15.57 -13.57
C TYR A 288 11.32 -16.10 -14.78
N SER A 289 10.48 -15.28 -15.42
CA SER A 289 9.78 -15.67 -16.66
C SER A 289 10.74 -15.97 -17.80
N ASP A 290 11.76 -15.14 -18.01
CA ASP A 290 12.85 -15.37 -18.97
C ASP A 290 13.50 -16.73 -18.73
N THR A 291 13.89 -17.01 -17.49
CA THR A 291 14.55 -18.28 -17.13
C THR A 291 13.65 -19.50 -17.35
N ILE A 292 12.34 -19.41 -17.02
CA ILE A 292 11.38 -20.50 -17.25
C ILE A 292 11.27 -20.79 -18.74
N CYS A 293 11.16 -19.75 -19.55
CA CYS A 293 11.06 -19.86 -21.00
C CYS A 293 12.35 -20.39 -21.64
N ASP A 294 13.52 -19.90 -21.20
CA ASP A 294 14.83 -20.37 -21.66
C ASP A 294 15.06 -21.87 -21.37
N LEU A 295 14.45 -22.39 -20.30
CA LEU A 295 14.50 -23.81 -19.92
C LEU A 295 13.38 -24.66 -20.54
N GLY A 296 12.66 -24.12 -21.53
CA GLY A 296 11.63 -24.81 -22.31
C GLY A 296 10.25 -24.86 -21.65
N GLY A 297 10.00 -24.06 -20.61
CA GLY A 297 8.75 -24.06 -19.85
C GLY A 297 7.65 -23.12 -20.38
N VAL A 298 7.81 -22.52 -21.57
CA VAL A 298 6.91 -21.47 -22.09
C VAL A 298 5.45 -21.91 -22.18
N ASP A 299 5.18 -23.11 -22.71
CA ASP A 299 3.82 -23.62 -22.89
C ASP A 299 3.16 -24.00 -21.55
N GLU A 300 3.97 -24.28 -20.53
CA GLU A 300 3.54 -24.70 -19.19
C GLU A 300 3.50 -23.53 -18.19
N LEU A 301 3.95 -22.34 -18.58
CA LEU A 301 3.92 -21.14 -17.76
C LEU A 301 2.48 -20.63 -17.65
N ALA A 302 1.91 -20.75 -16.45
CA ALA A 302 0.49 -20.50 -16.26
C ALA A 302 0.15 -19.01 -16.16
N ASN A 303 1.02 -18.24 -15.53
CA ASN A 303 0.79 -16.83 -15.25
C ASN A 303 2.08 -16.01 -15.31
N TYR A 304 1.92 -14.74 -15.66
CA TYR A 304 2.84 -13.68 -15.28
C TYR A 304 2.22 -12.90 -14.13
N GLY A 305 3.00 -12.57 -13.10
CA GLY A 305 2.52 -11.76 -12.00
C GLY A 305 3.65 -11.28 -11.11
N GLU A 306 3.40 -10.17 -10.42
CA GLU A 306 4.31 -9.66 -9.39
C GLU A 306 3.57 -9.02 -8.22
N TYR A 307 4.26 -8.95 -7.08
CA TYR A 307 3.89 -8.09 -5.97
C TYR A 307 5.11 -7.31 -5.46
N SER A 308 4.97 -6.00 -5.27
CA SER A 308 6.05 -5.11 -4.83
C SER A 308 5.53 -3.82 -4.22
N GLY A 309 6.40 -2.86 -3.89
CA GLY A 309 5.99 -1.63 -3.19
C GLY A 309 5.61 -1.84 -1.72
N ALA A 310 6.11 -2.92 -1.09
CA ALA A 310 5.85 -3.29 0.30
C ALA A 310 4.35 -3.46 0.65
N PRO A 311 3.66 -4.43 0.01
CA PRO A 311 2.28 -4.74 0.35
C PRO A 311 2.18 -5.23 1.80
N SER A 312 1.01 -5.02 2.40
CA SER A 312 0.70 -5.54 3.72
C SER A 312 0.62 -7.08 3.74
N GLU A 313 0.64 -7.65 4.94
CA GLU A 313 0.37 -9.08 5.16
C GLU A 313 -0.98 -9.48 4.53
N GLN A 314 -2.02 -8.66 4.71
CA GLN A 314 -3.36 -8.91 4.19
C GLN A 314 -3.41 -8.88 2.67
N GLN A 315 -2.82 -7.85 2.04
CA GLN A 315 -2.76 -7.77 0.57
C GLN A 315 -1.99 -8.95 -0.02
N THR A 316 -0.90 -9.37 0.63
CA THR A 316 -0.13 -10.53 0.17
C THR A 316 -0.93 -11.82 0.34
N TYR A 317 -1.69 -11.97 1.43
CA TYR A 317 -2.62 -13.08 1.62
C TYR A 317 -3.70 -13.12 0.52
N ASP A 318 -4.32 -11.98 0.20
CA ASP A 318 -5.37 -11.89 -0.82
C ASP A 318 -4.83 -12.15 -2.24
N TYR A 319 -3.59 -11.74 -2.51
CA TYR A 319 -2.89 -12.10 -3.74
C TYR A 319 -2.58 -13.61 -3.80
N ALA A 320 -1.99 -14.15 -2.72
CA ALA A 320 -1.61 -15.55 -2.64
C ALA A 320 -2.82 -16.49 -2.74
N LYS A 321 -3.90 -16.25 -1.98
CA LYS A 321 -5.11 -17.10 -2.04
C LYS A 321 -5.70 -17.17 -3.45
N THR A 322 -5.57 -16.08 -4.23
CA THR A 322 -6.07 -16.00 -5.61
C THR A 322 -5.27 -16.94 -6.52
N ILE A 323 -3.93 -16.89 -6.45
CA ILE A 323 -3.06 -17.82 -7.19
C ILE A 323 -3.29 -19.27 -6.76
N LEU A 324 -3.37 -19.54 -5.46
CA LEU A 324 -3.59 -20.90 -4.94
C LEU A 324 -4.95 -21.45 -5.42
N SER A 325 -6.00 -20.62 -5.40
CA SER A 325 -7.33 -20.98 -5.93
C SER A 325 -7.30 -21.33 -7.42
N LEU A 326 -6.60 -20.53 -8.22
CA LEU A 326 -6.47 -20.74 -9.67
C LEU A 326 -5.70 -22.03 -9.99
N MET A 327 -4.58 -22.27 -9.32
CA MET A 327 -3.74 -23.42 -9.63
C MET A 327 -4.35 -24.76 -9.17
N THR A 328 -5.32 -24.76 -8.25
CA THR A 328 -5.99 -25.98 -7.75
C THR A 328 -7.36 -26.22 -8.38
N ARG A 329 -7.62 -25.76 -9.61
CA ARG A 329 -8.88 -26.02 -10.33
C ARG A 329 -8.90 -27.33 -11.12
N GLU A 330 -7.81 -27.64 -11.81
CA GLU A 330 -7.65 -28.86 -12.61
C GLU A 330 -6.31 -29.54 -12.28
N LYS A 331 -6.29 -30.88 -12.21
CA LYS A 331 -5.08 -31.66 -11.95
C LYS A 331 -4.19 -31.73 -13.19
N HIS A 332 -2.88 -31.85 -12.95
CA HIS A 332 -1.88 -32.05 -13.99
C HIS A 332 -1.15 -33.38 -13.73
N SER A 333 -0.84 -34.15 -14.79
CA SER A 333 -0.28 -35.51 -14.67
C SER A 333 1.12 -35.58 -14.04
N GLN A 334 1.86 -34.47 -14.08
CA GLN A 334 3.20 -34.32 -13.49
C GLN A 334 3.20 -33.48 -12.21
N GLY A 335 2.03 -33.34 -11.57
CA GLY A 335 1.81 -32.34 -10.53
C GLY A 335 2.04 -30.91 -11.03
N LYS A 336 2.04 -29.95 -10.10
CA LYS A 336 2.28 -28.52 -10.39
C LYS A 336 3.42 -27.96 -9.55
N VAL A 337 3.98 -26.87 -10.03
CA VAL A 337 5.09 -26.15 -9.39
C VAL A 337 4.63 -24.74 -9.06
N LEU A 338 4.93 -24.28 -7.85
CA LEU A 338 4.77 -22.87 -7.45
C LEU A 338 6.14 -22.26 -7.12
N ILE A 339 6.53 -21.25 -7.89
CA ILE A 339 7.78 -20.49 -7.70
C ILE A 339 7.47 -19.21 -6.93
N ILE A 340 7.80 -19.20 -5.64
CA ILE A 340 7.70 -18.04 -4.75
C ILE A 340 9.08 -17.36 -4.67
N GLY A 341 9.40 -16.62 -5.74
CA GLY A 341 10.74 -16.07 -5.95
C GLY A 341 10.86 -14.58 -5.64
N GLY A 342 12.07 -14.07 -5.85
CA GLY A 342 12.33 -12.64 -5.94
C GLY A 342 13.78 -12.28 -5.60
N SER A 343 14.15 -11.04 -5.94
CA SER A 343 15.46 -10.48 -5.59
C SER A 343 15.59 -10.19 -4.08
N ILE A 344 16.76 -9.71 -3.65
CA ILE A 344 16.93 -9.12 -2.31
C ILE A 344 16.14 -7.81 -2.22
N ALA A 345 15.08 -7.77 -1.41
CA ALA A 345 14.25 -6.58 -1.27
C ALA A 345 14.98 -5.41 -0.56
N ASN A 346 14.63 -4.18 -0.92
CA ASN A 346 15.15 -2.97 -0.27
C ASN A 346 14.33 -2.60 0.98
N PHE A 347 13.00 -2.55 0.86
CA PHE A 347 12.11 -2.09 1.95
C PHE A 347 10.89 -2.98 2.20
N THR A 348 10.55 -3.87 1.28
CA THR A 348 9.48 -4.85 1.51
C THR A 348 9.86 -5.78 2.66
N ASN A 349 9.05 -5.81 3.71
CA ASN A 349 9.25 -6.68 4.86
C ASN A 349 8.88 -8.11 4.49
N VAL A 350 9.89 -8.95 4.28
CA VAL A 350 9.73 -10.34 3.83
C VAL A 350 9.00 -11.18 4.86
N ALA A 351 9.20 -10.94 6.17
CA ALA A 351 8.46 -11.64 7.22
C ALA A 351 6.96 -11.35 7.16
N ALA A 352 6.57 -10.09 6.96
CA ALA A 352 5.16 -9.70 6.85
C ALA A 352 4.50 -10.28 5.60
N THR A 353 5.15 -10.17 4.44
CA THR A 353 4.60 -10.72 3.18
C THR A 353 4.51 -12.25 3.25
N PHE A 354 5.52 -12.93 3.79
CA PHE A 354 5.51 -14.39 3.88
C PHE A 354 4.52 -14.90 4.92
N LYS A 355 4.24 -14.17 6.01
CA LYS A 355 3.13 -14.52 6.92
C LYS A 355 1.77 -14.56 6.19
N GLY A 356 1.53 -13.61 5.28
CA GLY A 356 0.33 -13.60 4.44
C GLY A 356 0.26 -14.82 3.51
N ILE A 357 1.38 -15.15 2.85
CA ILE A 357 1.50 -16.34 1.99
C ILE A 357 1.29 -17.63 2.79
N VAL A 358 1.96 -17.76 3.94
CA VAL A 358 1.85 -18.92 4.85
C VAL A 358 0.40 -19.14 5.27
N ARG A 359 -0.32 -18.06 5.60
CA ARG A 359 -1.74 -18.14 5.96
C ARG A 359 -2.57 -18.69 4.79
N ALA A 360 -2.37 -18.18 3.57
CA ALA A 360 -3.05 -18.70 2.39
C ALA A 360 -2.72 -20.18 2.10
N ILE A 361 -1.46 -20.60 2.28
CA ILE A 361 -1.05 -22.01 2.14
C ILE A 361 -1.76 -22.90 3.17
N LYS A 362 -1.90 -22.44 4.42
CA LYS A 362 -2.64 -23.17 5.46
C LYS A 362 -4.12 -23.34 5.08
N ASP A 363 -4.74 -22.31 4.53
CA ASP A 363 -6.14 -22.34 4.13
C ASP A 363 -6.38 -23.25 2.90
N TYR A 364 -5.42 -23.31 1.98
CA TYR A 364 -5.47 -24.13 0.75
C TYR A 364 -4.72 -25.48 0.86
N GLN A 365 -4.34 -25.90 2.07
CA GLN A 365 -3.45 -27.06 2.24
C GLN A 365 -4.02 -28.38 1.69
N GLY A 366 -5.36 -28.54 1.71
CA GLY A 366 -6.03 -29.72 1.17
C GLY A 366 -5.92 -29.80 -0.36
N PRO A 367 -6.47 -28.80 -1.08
CA PRO A 367 -6.37 -28.73 -2.54
C PRO A 367 -4.92 -28.78 -3.08
N LEU A 368 -3.95 -28.15 -2.39
CA LEU A 368 -2.54 -28.17 -2.80
C LEU A 368 -1.92 -29.58 -2.79
N LYS A 369 -2.25 -30.40 -1.78
CA LYS A 369 -1.82 -31.81 -1.73
C LYS A 369 -2.49 -32.62 -2.84
N GLU A 370 -3.77 -32.38 -3.07
CA GLU A 370 -4.55 -33.10 -4.07
C GLU A 370 -4.04 -32.88 -5.51
N HIS A 371 -3.45 -31.72 -5.76
CA HIS A 371 -2.86 -31.32 -7.04
C HIS A 371 -1.34 -31.56 -7.10
N GLU A 372 -0.76 -32.23 -6.11
CA GLU A 372 0.67 -32.56 -6.02
C GLU A 372 1.56 -31.32 -6.23
N VAL A 373 1.21 -30.21 -5.59
CA VAL A 373 1.94 -28.95 -5.75
C VAL A 373 3.26 -29.00 -4.98
N THR A 374 4.36 -28.71 -5.68
CA THR A 374 5.69 -28.50 -5.07
C THR A 374 6.07 -27.02 -5.10
N ILE A 375 6.49 -26.49 -3.97
CA ILE A 375 6.77 -25.06 -3.79
C ILE A 375 8.27 -24.81 -3.68
N PHE A 376 8.77 -23.85 -4.44
CA PHE A 376 10.16 -23.39 -4.39
C PHE A 376 10.22 -21.93 -3.98
N VAL A 377 11.02 -21.62 -2.95
CA VAL A 377 11.08 -20.29 -2.33
C VAL A 377 12.51 -19.77 -2.37
N ARG A 378 12.75 -18.60 -2.96
CA ARG A 378 14.03 -17.87 -2.84
C ARG A 378 13.75 -16.41 -2.58
N ARG A 379 14.24 -15.88 -1.45
CA ARG A 379 14.04 -14.46 -1.12
C ARG A 379 15.11 -13.91 -0.18
N GLY A 380 15.38 -12.60 -0.32
CA GLY A 380 16.18 -11.81 0.62
C GLY A 380 15.54 -10.45 0.89
N GLY A 381 16.13 -9.69 1.82
CA GLY A 381 15.69 -8.33 2.19
C GLY A 381 15.24 -8.22 3.64
N PRO A 382 14.57 -7.13 4.04
CA PRO A 382 14.20 -6.89 5.43
C PRO A 382 13.46 -8.06 6.08
N ASN A 383 14.01 -8.56 7.20
CA ASN A 383 13.49 -9.67 8.00
C ASN A 383 13.30 -11.00 7.24
N TYR A 384 14.08 -11.25 6.18
CA TYR A 384 13.92 -12.46 5.37
C TYR A 384 14.14 -13.76 6.16
N GLN A 385 15.00 -13.75 7.18
CA GLN A 385 15.29 -14.92 8.00
C GLN A 385 14.02 -15.47 8.66
N GLU A 386 13.18 -14.60 9.24
CA GLU A 386 11.90 -15.00 9.84
C GLU A 386 10.89 -15.45 8.77
N GLY A 387 10.83 -14.74 7.64
CA GLY A 387 10.00 -15.15 6.50
C GLY A 387 10.32 -16.57 6.01
N LEU A 388 11.59 -16.87 5.76
CA LEU A 388 12.05 -18.19 5.33
C LEU A 388 11.78 -19.26 6.41
N ARG A 389 11.96 -18.92 7.69
CA ARG A 389 11.68 -19.81 8.82
C ARG A 389 10.20 -20.25 8.82
N VAL A 390 9.26 -19.32 8.71
CA VAL A 390 7.82 -19.65 8.71
C VAL A 390 7.38 -20.40 7.46
N MET A 391 8.02 -20.15 6.30
CA MET A 391 7.79 -20.93 5.07
C MET A 391 8.26 -22.39 5.21
N GLY A 392 9.42 -22.61 5.85
CA GLY A 392 9.90 -23.97 6.12
C GLY A 392 9.01 -24.71 7.15
N GLU A 393 8.51 -23.98 8.15
CA GLU A 393 7.60 -24.53 9.17
C GLU A 393 6.27 -24.97 8.55
N VAL A 394 5.64 -24.14 7.70
CA VAL A 394 4.35 -24.51 7.09
C VAL A 394 4.46 -25.73 6.18
N GLY A 395 5.59 -25.92 5.47
CA GLY A 395 5.84 -27.12 4.69
C GLY A 395 5.85 -28.38 5.56
N LYS A 396 6.51 -28.33 6.73
CA LYS A 396 6.53 -29.44 7.69
C LYS A 396 5.17 -29.71 8.32
N THR A 397 4.46 -28.68 8.77
CA THR A 397 3.18 -28.85 9.48
C THR A 397 2.06 -29.28 8.55
N THR A 398 2.08 -28.84 7.29
CA THR A 398 1.07 -29.24 6.31
C THR A 398 1.45 -30.54 5.60
N GLY A 399 2.74 -30.83 5.39
CA GLY A 399 3.21 -31.95 4.58
C GLY A 399 3.30 -31.64 3.08
N ILE A 400 3.15 -30.37 2.68
CA ILE A 400 3.40 -29.91 1.31
C ILE A 400 4.93 -29.80 1.11
N PRO A 401 5.49 -30.29 0.00
CA PRO A 401 6.92 -30.15 -0.26
C PRO A 401 7.27 -28.70 -0.59
N ILE A 402 7.95 -28.03 0.36
CA ILE A 402 8.41 -26.65 0.25
C ILE A 402 9.93 -26.60 0.39
N HIS A 403 10.63 -26.14 -0.65
CA HIS A 403 12.08 -25.96 -0.68
C HIS A 403 12.43 -24.49 -0.51
N VAL A 404 13.20 -24.14 0.53
CA VAL A 404 13.42 -22.76 0.96
C VAL A 404 14.89 -22.38 0.88
N PHE A 405 15.18 -21.25 0.21
CA PHE A 405 16.52 -20.75 -0.09
C PHE A 405 16.65 -19.25 0.24
N GLY A 406 17.84 -18.83 0.66
CA GLY A 406 18.14 -17.45 1.03
C GLY A 406 18.97 -16.70 -0.01
N THR A 407 19.75 -15.74 0.47
CA THR A 407 20.57 -14.83 -0.35
C THR A 407 21.85 -15.45 -0.89
N GLU A 408 22.29 -16.56 -0.27
CA GLU A 408 23.41 -17.38 -0.71
C GLU A 408 23.12 -18.12 -2.02
N THR A 409 21.84 -18.37 -2.30
CA THR A 409 21.39 -19.04 -3.53
C THR A 409 21.14 -18.00 -4.62
N HIS A 410 21.69 -18.25 -5.83
CA HIS A 410 21.45 -17.39 -6.99
C HIS A 410 19.95 -17.27 -7.29
N MET A 411 19.49 -16.08 -7.68
CA MET A 411 18.07 -15.74 -7.75
C MET A 411 17.22 -16.77 -8.51
N THR A 412 17.63 -17.06 -9.73
CA THR A 412 16.95 -17.93 -10.70
C THR A 412 17.26 -19.42 -10.54
N ALA A 413 18.16 -19.81 -9.63
CA ALA A 413 18.57 -21.21 -9.50
C ALA A 413 17.41 -22.15 -9.17
N ILE A 414 16.42 -21.66 -8.42
CA ILE A 414 15.22 -22.43 -8.06
C ILE A 414 14.34 -22.79 -9.28
N VAL A 415 14.46 -22.08 -10.40
CA VAL A 415 13.77 -22.45 -11.64
C VAL A 415 14.36 -23.74 -12.20
N GLY A 416 15.69 -23.81 -12.31
CA GLY A 416 16.39 -25.04 -12.73
C GLY A 416 16.13 -26.22 -11.80
N MET A 417 16.02 -25.97 -10.48
CA MET A 417 15.65 -27.00 -9.50
C MET A 417 14.23 -27.50 -9.71
N ALA A 418 13.27 -26.59 -9.90
CA ALA A 418 11.86 -26.92 -10.04
C ALA A 418 11.53 -27.64 -11.36
N LEU A 419 12.28 -27.36 -12.42
CA LEU A 419 12.14 -27.98 -13.72
C LEU A 419 13.02 -29.23 -13.90
N GLY A 420 13.80 -29.61 -12.88
CA GLY A 420 14.63 -30.82 -12.91
C GLY A 420 15.93 -30.72 -13.71
N HIS A 421 16.35 -29.50 -14.09
CA HIS A 421 17.61 -29.24 -14.81
C HIS A 421 18.81 -29.13 -13.86
N ARG A 422 18.58 -28.87 -12.56
CA ARG A 422 19.63 -28.80 -11.53
C ARG A 422 19.17 -29.54 -10.25
N PRO A 423 20.07 -30.22 -9.52
CA PRO A 423 19.69 -30.90 -8.29
C PRO A 423 19.34 -29.90 -7.17
N ILE A 424 18.44 -30.30 -6.29
CA ILE A 424 18.15 -29.58 -5.04
C ILE A 424 19.34 -29.83 -4.10
N PRO A 425 20.05 -28.80 -3.62
CA PRO A 425 21.20 -29.02 -2.74
C PRO A 425 20.74 -29.58 -1.39
N ASN A 426 21.45 -30.60 -0.87
CA ASN A 426 21.08 -31.29 0.37
C ASN A 426 21.09 -30.37 1.61
N GLN A 427 21.90 -29.30 1.59
CA GLN A 427 21.86 -28.18 2.53
C GLN A 427 22.37 -26.91 1.80
N PRO A 428 21.70 -25.75 1.91
CA PRO A 428 22.34 -24.49 1.56
C PRO A 428 23.51 -24.25 2.54
N PRO A 429 24.68 -23.76 2.09
CA PRO A 429 25.75 -23.37 3.00
C PRO A 429 25.21 -22.29 3.95
N MET A 430 25.10 -22.61 5.25
CA MET A 430 24.79 -21.61 6.26
C MET A 430 25.98 -20.68 6.40
N ASP A 431 25.99 -19.57 5.68
CA ASP A 431 26.95 -18.51 5.93
C ASP A 431 26.62 -17.80 7.24
N ALA A 432 27.55 -17.92 8.19
CA ALA A 432 27.50 -17.41 9.55
C ALA A 432 27.69 -15.88 9.66
N HIS A 433 27.20 -15.10 8.69
CA HIS A 433 27.60 -13.70 8.57
C HIS A 433 26.78 -12.70 9.42
N THR A 434 25.49 -12.93 9.66
CA THR A 434 24.67 -11.92 10.35
C THR A 434 24.90 -11.86 11.86
N ALA A 435 25.18 -13.01 12.50
CA ALA A 435 25.37 -13.06 13.96
C ALA A 435 26.81 -12.72 14.40
N ASN A 436 27.82 -13.20 13.68
CA ASN A 436 29.21 -13.07 14.14
C ASN A 436 29.79 -11.66 13.99
N PHE A 437 29.33 -10.86 13.03
CA PHE A 437 29.82 -9.49 12.83
C PHE A 437 29.29 -8.49 13.88
N LEU A 438 28.11 -8.74 14.43
CA LEU A 438 27.48 -7.88 15.44
C LEU A 438 27.94 -8.21 16.88
N LEU A 439 28.61 -9.35 17.11
CA LEU A 439 28.95 -9.85 18.44
C LEU A 439 30.41 -9.59 18.87
N ASN A 440 31.34 -9.32 17.93
CA ASN A 440 32.76 -9.13 18.26
C ASN A 440 33.11 -7.67 18.56
N ALA A 441 32.61 -7.17 19.68
CA ALA A 441 32.96 -5.85 20.22
C ALA A 441 33.86 -5.97 21.46
N SER A 442 35.18 -5.96 21.29
CA SER A 442 36.07 -5.50 22.38
C SER A 442 37.42 -4.99 21.86
N ASN A 443 37.74 -3.76 22.30
CA ASN A 443 39.05 -3.08 22.33
C ASN A 443 39.61 -2.50 21.01
N SER A 444 39.52 -1.17 20.87
CA SER A 444 40.71 -0.29 20.90
C SER A 444 40.34 1.18 20.70
N ALA A 445 41.06 2.05 21.41
CA ALA A 445 40.87 3.50 21.46
C ALA A 445 41.58 4.21 20.29
N MET A 446 40.99 5.30 19.78
CA MET A 446 41.56 6.14 18.73
C MET A 446 42.29 7.36 19.31
N ASN A 447 43.52 7.60 18.84
CA ASN A 447 44.22 8.87 18.92
C ASN A 447 43.91 9.71 17.68
N GLY A 448 43.63 11.00 17.87
CA GLY A 448 43.32 11.95 16.80
C GLY A 448 44.55 12.54 16.12
N LEU A 449 44.32 13.18 14.97
CA LEU A 449 45.19 14.21 14.35
C LEU A 449 44.47 14.96 13.22
N GLN A 450 45.08 16.08 12.83
CA GLN A 450 44.51 17.36 12.42
C GLN A 450 44.02 17.50 10.98
N VAL A 451 43.11 18.47 10.82
CA VAL A 451 42.53 19.00 9.57
C VAL A 451 43.43 20.10 9.00
N SER A 452 43.59 20.14 7.66
CA SER A 452 44.06 21.32 6.92
C SER A 452 43.09 21.64 5.80
N ASP A 453 42.47 22.82 5.88
CA ASP A 453 41.55 23.39 4.88
C ASP A 453 42.30 23.92 3.65
N PHE A 454 41.73 23.69 2.47
CA PHE A 454 41.96 24.53 1.29
C PHE A 454 40.63 24.77 0.58
N PHE A 455 40.14 26.01 0.63
CA PHE A 455 39.04 26.49 -0.21
C PHE A 455 39.58 27.05 -1.53
N SER A 456 38.92 26.70 -2.63
CA SER A 456 38.96 27.50 -3.85
C SER A 456 37.54 27.64 -4.37
N LEU A 457 37.05 28.89 -4.43
CA LEU A 457 35.86 29.27 -5.19
C LEU A 457 36.19 29.23 -6.69
N CYS A 458 35.21 28.88 -7.51
CA CYS A 458 35.21 29.25 -8.92
C CYS A 458 33.80 29.60 -9.39
N LEU A 459 33.74 30.64 -10.23
CA LEU A 459 32.57 31.32 -10.79
C LEU A 459 32.04 30.63 -12.07
N VAL A 460 30.71 30.66 -12.23
CA VAL A 460 29.82 30.90 -13.41
C VAL A 460 30.10 30.17 -14.75
N VAL A 461 29.04 29.64 -15.40
CA VAL A 461 28.70 29.56 -16.88
C VAL A 461 27.61 28.45 -17.11
N PRO A 462 26.73 28.49 -18.14
CA PRO A 462 25.38 27.89 -18.11
C PRO A 462 25.33 26.35 -18.24
N SER A 463 24.31 25.76 -17.63
CA SER A 463 24.31 24.45 -16.94
C SER A 463 24.13 23.22 -17.83
N ALA A 464 25.20 22.43 -18.02
CA ALA A 464 25.08 20.97 -18.17
C ALA A 464 24.79 20.33 -16.80
N LYS A 465 23.95 19.29 -16.74
CA LYS A 465 23.67 18.55 -15.50
C LYS A 465 24.96 18.00 -14.87
N ALA A 466 25.01 17.95 -13.54
CA ALA A 466 26.23 17.63 -12.80
C ALA A 466 26.71 16.18 -13.00
N THR A 467 28.03 16.00 -13.22
CA THR A 467 28.67 14.68 -13.28
C THR A 467 28.61 13.95 -11.92
N THR A 468 28.94 14.66 -10.84
CA THR A 468 28.92 14.12 -9.46
C THR A 468 27.66 14.55 -8.75
N LEU A 469 26.76 13.61 -8.47
CA LEU A 469 25.51 13.87 -7.75
C LEU A 469 25.71 13.84 -6.22
N PHE A 470 26.47 12.87 -5.72
CA PHE A 470 26.61 12.64 -4.27
C PHE A 470 28.07 12.64 -3.82
N ARG A 471 28.30 13.24 -2.65
CA ARG A 471 29.57 13.31 -1.92
C ARG A 471 29.35 12.89 -0.47
N LYS A 472 30.44 12.68 0.28
CA LYS A 472 30.38 12.45 1.74
C LYS A 472 29.73 13.61 2.50
N GLN A 473 29.73 14.81 1.94
CA GLN A 473 29.17 16.02 2.56
C GLN A 473 27.71 16.28 2.17
N THR A 474 27.16 15.58 1.17
CA THR A 474 25.79 15.78 0.67
C THR A 474 24.77 15.74 1.81
N LYS A 475 23.83 16.70 1.79
CA LYS A 475 22.75 16.82 2.77
C LYS A 475 21.41 16.75 2.06
N ALA A 476 20.52 15.95 2.62
CA ALA A 476 19.20 15.70 2.07
C ALA A 476 18.09 16.22 2.97
N MET A 477 17.04 16.73 2.34
CA MET A 477 15.72 16.89 2.91
C MET A 477 14.87 15.66 2.56
N VAL A 478 14.10 15.14 3.51
CA VAL A 478 13.14 14.05 3.25
C VAL A 478 11.72 14.60 3.30
N TRP A 479 10.99 14.51 2.18
CA TRP A 479 9.57 14.83 2.15
C TRP A 479 8.77 13.58 2.53
N GLY A 480 8.00 13.65 3.61
CA GLY A 480 7.21 12.56 4.17
C GLY A 480 7.72 12.05 5.53
N MET A 481 6.83 11.44 6.32
CA MET A 481 7.14 10.90 7.65
C MET A 481 7.76 9.49 7.55
N GLN A 482 8.99 9.40 7.02
CA GLN A 482 9.69 8.13 6.74
C GLN A 482 10.80 7.82 7.74
N THR A 483 10.43 7.59 9.00
CA THR A 483 11.40 7.38 10.09
C THR A 483 12.33 6.18 9.86
N ARG A 484 11.83 5.07 9.32
CA ARG A 484 12.66 3.88 9.03
C ARG A 484 13.67 4.13 7.90
N ALA A 485 13.26 4.82 6.84
CA ALA A 485 14.16 5.17 5.75
C ALA A 485 15.25 6.14 6.22
N VAL A 486 14.88 7.17 6.98
CA VAL A 486 15.84 8.11 7.58
C VAL A 486 16.80 7.38 8.51
N GLN A 487 16.32 6.54 9.43
CA GLN A 487 17.22 5.77 10.31
C GLN A 487 18.16 4.88 9.50
N GLY A 488 17.65 4.17 8.48
CA GLY A 488 18.49 3.37 7.60
C GLY A 488 19.56 4.17 6.86
N MET A 489 19.27 5.41 6.44
CA MET A 489 20.27 6.34 5.87
C MET A 489 21.33 6.70 6.90
N LEU A 490 20.94 7.05 8.12
CA LEU A 490 21.87 7.40 9.20
C LEU A 490 22.77 6.23 9.62
N ASP A 491 22.24 5.01 9.64
CA ASP A 491 23.02 3.80 9.94
C ASP A 491 24.06 3.57 8.83
N PHE A 492 23.66 3.73 7.57
CA PHE A 492 24.57 3.68 6.43
C PHE A 492 25.66 4.74 6.53
N ASP A 493 25.29 5.98 6.84
CA ASP A 493 26.23 7.09 6.99
C ASP A 493 27.27 6.82 8.09
N TYR A 494 26.82 6.25 9.21
CA TYR A 494 27.68 5.90 10.34
C TYR A 494 28.69 4.81 9.97
N VAL A 495 28.25 3.71 9.33
CA VAL A 495 29.17 2.63 8.89
C VAL A 495 30.06 3.05 7.73
N CYS A 496 29.66 4.07 6.96
CA CYS A 496 30.51 4.72 5.95
C CYS A 496 31.55 5.67 6.57
N SER A 497 31.57 5.83 7.90
CA SER A 497 32.45 6.76 8.61
C SER A 497 32.30 8.20 8.11
N ARG A 498 31.06 8.65 7.86
CA ARG A 498 30.78 10.07 7.60
C ARG A 498 30.93 10.89 8.87
N ASP A 499 31.29 12.16 8.72
CA ASP A 499 31.40 13.10 9.86
C ASP A 499 30.04 13.48 10.43
N GLY A 500 28.97 13.35 9.65
CA GLY A 500 27.62 13.57 10.14
C GLY A 500 26.50 13.03 9.24
N PRO A 501 25.26 13.07 9.77
CA PRO A 501 24.04 12.63 9.10
C PRO A 501 23.91 13.14 7.67
N SER A 502 23.47 12.29 6.75
CA SER A 502 23.06 12.75 5.43
C SER A 502 21.71 13.45 5.43
N VAL A 503 20.81 13.13 6.37
CA VAL A 503 19.51 13.81 6.50
C VAL A 503 19.65 15.04 7.40
N ALA A 504 19.34 16.22 6.86
CA ALA A 504 19.36 17.47 7.62
C ALA A 504 18.01 17.73 8.31
N ALA A 505 16.91 17.45 7.61
CA ALA A 505 15.56 17.71 8.09
C ALA A 505 14.51 16.89 7.32
N MET A 506 13.27 16.92 7.82
CA MET A 506 12.11 16.33 7.18
C MET A 506 11.01 17.37 6.95
N VAL A 507 10.18 17.18 5.92
CA VAL A 507 8.97 17.97 5.67
C VAL A 507 7.75 17.05 5.77
N TYR A 508 6.80 17.37 6.63
CA TYR A 508 5.54 16.63 6.76
C TYR A 508 4.35 17.57 7.02
N PRO A 509 3.48 17.79 6.03
CA PRO A 509 2.51 18.90 6.05
C PRO A 509 1.35 18.72 7.05
N PHE A 510 1.16 17.51 7.58
CA PHE A 510 0.04 17.17 8.47
C PHE A 510 0.33 17.43 9.95
N THR A 511 1.58 17.73 10.32
CA THR A 511 1.97 18.04 11.70
C THR A 511 2.59 19.43 11.79
N GLY A 512 2.48 20.08 12.95
CA GLY A 512 3.27 21.27 13.23
C GLY A 512 4.77 20.96 13.34
N ASP A 513 5.59 22.00 13.36
CA ASP A 513 7.04 21.89 13.53
C ASP A 513 7.39 21.17 14.84
N HIS A 514 8.24 20.15 14.75
CA HIS A 514 8.72 19.38 15.91
C HIS A 514 10.10 18.79 15.64
N LYS A 515 10.60 17.98 16.57
CA LYS A 515 11.85 17.23 16.41
C LYS A 515 11.57 15.74 16.55
N GLN A 516 12.18 14.95 15.69
CA GLN A 516 12.10 13.50 15.70
C GLN A 516 13.42 12.92 16.21
N LYS A 517 13.31 11.91 17.09
CA LYS A 517 14.47 11.18 17.62
C LYS A 517 14.96 10.13 16.62
N PHE A 518 16.28 10.03 16.47
CA PHE A 518 17.00 9.07 15.64
C PHE A 518 18.30 8.62 16.34
N TYR A 519 18.96 7.59 15.81
CA TYR A 519 20.27 7.16 16.25
C TYR A 519 21.37 7.55 15.28
N TRP A 520 22.51 7.97 15.83
CA TRP A 520 23.80 8.09 15.15
C TRP A 520 24.78 7.11 15.81
N GLY A 521 24.89 5.91 15.24
CA GLY A 521 25.50 4.77 15.92
C GLY A 521 24.69 4.36 17.14
N HIS A 522 25.19 4.64 18.34
CA HIS A 522 24.50 4.36 19.61
C HIS A 522 23.93 5.61 20.29
N LYS A 523 24.19 6.81 19.74
CA LYS A 523 23.79 8.08 20.34
C LYS A 523 22.44 8.53 19.78
N GLU A 524 21.48 8.88 20.65
CA GLU A 524 20.25 9.56 20.22
C GLU A 524 20.57 10.99 19.73
N ILE A 525 20.05 11.34 18.57
CA ILE A 525 20.07 12.68 17.97
C ILE A 525 18.65 13.13 17.63
N LEU A 526 18.49 14.44 17.37
CA LEU A 526 17.21 15.04 17.00
C LEU A 526 17.32 15.67 15.61
N LEU A 527 16.44 15.27 14.69
CA LEU A 527 16.27 15.93 13.39
C LEU A 527 14.98 16.76 13.40
N PRO A 528 15.00 18.00 12.89
CA PRO A 528 13.81 18.82 12.81
C PRO A 528 12.85 18.32 11.71
N VAL A 529 11.56 18.40 12.01
CA VAL A 529 10.46 18.13 11.08
C VAL A 529 9.66 19.42 10.92
N TYR A 530 9.46 19.84 9.68
CA TYR A 530 8.77 21.08 9.33
C TYR A 530 7.42 20.81 8.69
N LYS A 531 6.45 21.69 8.96
CA LYS A 531 5.18 21.66 8.24
C LYS A 531 5.33 22.13 6.79
N ASN A 532 6.08 23.21 6.57
CA ASN A 532 6.25 23.85 5.27
C ASN A 532 7.64 23.61 4.71
N MET A 533 7.75 23.33 3.40
CA MET A 533 9.05 23.18 2.73
C MET A 533 9.87 24.47 2.79
N ALA A 534 9.23 25.63 2.62
CA ALA A 534 9.89 26.94 2.66
C ALA A 534 10.69 27.18 3.95
N ASP A 535 10.12 26.83 5.11
CA ASP A 535 10.79 26.98 6.40
C ASP A 535 12.00 26.05 6.52
N ALA A 536 11.88 24.83 5.98
CA ALA A 536 12.93 23.84 5.97
C ALA A 536 14.10 24.30 5.06
N MET A 537 13.82 24.72 3.83
CA MET A 537 14.83 25.20 2.88
C MET A 537 15.56 26.45 3.38
N LYS A 538 14.83 27.36 4.04
CA LYS A 538 15.42 28.57 4.63
C LYS A 538 16.38 28.26 5.78
N LYS A 539 16.05 27.27 6.62
CA LYS A 539 16.85 26.91 7.81
C LYS A 539 18.03 25.99 7.48
N HIS A 540 17.99 25.29 6.35
CA HIS A 540 19.00 24.32 5.91
C HIS A 540 19.52 24.66 4.50
N PRO A 541 20.27 25.76 4.34
CA PRO A 541 20.82 26.19 3.05
C PRO A 541 21.86 25.21 2.45
N GLU A 542 22.41 24.31 3.26
CA GLU A 542 23.39 23.31 2.85
C GLU A 542 22.78 22.09 2.13
N VAL A 543 21.46 21.98 2.10
CA VAL A 543 20.74 20.86 1.47
C VAL A 543 20.76 21.01 -0.05
N ASP A 544 21.31 20.00 -0.71
CA ASP A 544 21.41 19.89 -2.17
C ASP A 544 20.55 18.77 -2.76
N VAL A 545 20.00 17.90 -1.92
CA VAL A 545 19.17 16.75 -2.32
C VAL A 545 17.79 16.79 -1.67
N LEU A 546 16.74 16.51 -2.43
CA LEU A 546 15.42 16.21 -1.89
C LEU A 546 15.05 14.75 -2.19
N ILE A 547 14.64 14.00 -1.16
CA ILE A 547 14.08 12.65 -1.33
C ILE A 547 12.58 12.74 -1.07
N SER A 548 11.78 12.57 -2.13
CA SER A 548 10.33 12.68 -2.08
C SER A 548 9.65 11.32 -1.91
N PHE A 549 9.09 11.10 -0.72
CA PHE A 549 8.15 9.99 -0.43
C PHE A 549 6.70 10.46 -0.46
N ALA A 550 6.41 11.51 -1.23
CA ALA A 550 5.04 11.91 -1.52
C ALA A 550 4.27 10.77 -2.17
N SER A 551 2.95 10.70 -1.95
CA SER A 551 2.09 9.75 -2.67
C SER A 551 2.06 10.09 -4.16
N LEU A 552 1.69 9.14 -5.03
CA LEU A 552 1.53 9.39 -6.48
C LEU A 552 0.66 10.62 -6.79
N ARG A 553 -0.33 10.91 -5.93
CA ARG A 553 -1.27 12.04 -6.09
C ARG A 553 -0.66 13.40 -5.74
N SER A 554 0.36 13.41 -4.89
CA SER A 554 1.01 14.62 -4.34
C SER A 554 2.45 14.81 -4.83
N ALA A 555 3.01 13.81 -5.52
CA ALA A 555 4.41 13.81 -5.94
C ALA A 555 4.69 14.87 -7.01
N PHE A 556 3.75 15.11 -7.93
CA PHE A 556 3.87 16.17 -8.92
C PHE A 556 4.04 17.55 -8.26
N ASP A 557 3.06 17.98 -7.45
CA ASP A 557 3.07 19.31 -6.84
C ASP A 557 4.26 19.52 -5.90
N SER A 558 4.58 18.53 -5.06
CA SER A 558 5.73 18.62 -4.14
C SER A 558 7.07 18.69 -4.87
N THR A 559 7.20 18.05 -6.03
CA THR A 559 8.42 18.13 -6.86
C THR A 559 8.51 19.49 -7.57
N VAL A 560 7.39 19.99 -8.09
CA VAL A 560 7.31 21.33 -8.70
C VAL A 560 7.62 22.43 -7.67
N GLU A 561 7.11 22.29 -6.43
CA GLU A 561 7.46 23.18 -5.32
C GLU A 561 8.97 23.12 -5.01
N ALA A 562 9.54 21.91 -4.93
CA ALA A 562 10.96 21.71 -4.65
C ALA A 562 11.87 22.37 -5.69
N MET A 563 11.50 22.32 -6.96
CA MET A 563 12.25 22.96 -8.05
C MET A 563 12.23 24.50 -7.97
N GLN A 564 11.41 25.12 -7.10
CA GLN A 564 11.49 26.56 -6.86
C GLN A 564 12.67 26.97 -5.97
N TYR A 565 13.35 26.03 -5.32
CA TYR A 565 14.50 26.30 -4.45
C TYR A 565 15.82 25.98 -5.19
N PRO A 566 16.60 26.99 -5.62
CA PRO A 566 17.80 26.77 -6.45
C PRO A 566 18.91 25.96 -5.78
N GLN A 567 18.87 25.83 -4.44
CA GLN A 567 19.81 25.00 -3.68
C GLN A 567 19.65 23.50 -3.95
N ILE A 568 18.48 23.06 -4.44
CA ILE A 568 18.22 21.65 -4.75
C ILE A 568 18.73 21.32 -6.15
N HIS A 569 19.67 20.38 -6.22
CA HIS A 569 20.28 19.95 -7.48
C HIS A 569 19.88 18.53 -7.87
N THR A 570 19.46 17.70 -6.91
CA THR A 570 18.95 16.35 -7.18
C THR A 570 17.65 16.09 -6.43
N ILE A 571 16.65 15.55 -7.13
CA ILE A 571 15.39 15.12 -6.54
C ILE A 571 15.21 13.63 -6.82
N ALA A 572 15.01 12.83 -5.77
CA ALA A 572 14.62 11.43 -5.89
C ALA A 572 13.12 11.27 -5.67
N ILE A 573 12.39 10.77 -6.67
CA ILE A 573 10.93 10.60 -6.60
C ILE A 573 10.60 9.12 -6.40
N ILE A 574 10.17 8.74 -5.20
CA ILE A 574 9.99 7.33 -4.83
C ILE A 574 8.65 6.77 -5.32
N ALA A 575 7.64 7.61 -5.48
CA ALA A 575 6.28 7.19 -5.84
C ALA A 575 6.21 6.47 -7.19
N GLU A 576 5.50 5.34 -7.22
CA GLU A 576 5.10 4.63 -8.44
C GLU A 576 3.66 5.02 -8.82
N GLY A 577 3.37 5.10 -10.13
CA GLY A 577 2.02 5.38 -10.63
C GLY A 577 1.70 6.87 -10.80
N ILE A 578 2.71 7.72 -11.04
CA ILE A 578 2.49 9.10 -11.48
C ILE A 578 2.15 9.08 -12.97
N PRO A 579 1.14 9.85 -13.43
CA PRO A 579 0.82 9.97 -14.84
C PRO A 579 2.02 10.35 -15.72
N GLU A 580 2.14 9.68 -16.88
CA GLU A 580 3.19 9.88 -17.86
C GLU A 580 3.27 11.37 -18.26
N ALA A 581 2.11 12.00 -18.48
CA ALA A 581 2.01 13.42 -18.84
C ALA A 581 2.54 14.35 -17.74
N GLN A 582 2.25 14.08 -16.46
CA GLN A 582 2.78 14.87 -15.34
C GLN A 582 4.30 14.71 -15.21
N THR A 583 4.81 13.49 -15.44
CA THR A 583 6.24 13.21 -15.40
C THR A 583 7.00 13.94 -16.49
N ARG A 584 6.46 14.04 -17.71
CA ARG A 584 7.05 14.85 -18.80
C ARG A 584 7.21 16.33 -18.42
N LYS A 585 6.21 16.92 -17.74
CA LYS A 585 6.29 18.31 -17.25
C LYS A 585 7.39 18.48 -16.19
N MET A 586 7.54 17.50 -15.28
CA MET A 586 8.63 17.52 -14.30
C MET A 586 10.00 17.41 -14.97
N ILE A 587 10.14 16.56 -16.01
CA ILE A 587 11.36 16.44 -16.80
C ILE A 587 11.72 17.77 -17.46
N LYS A 588 10.77 18.38 -18.18
CA LYS A 588 10.98 19.67 -18.86
C LYS A 588 11.48 20.73 -17.87
N MET A 589 10.79 20.89 -16.75
CA MET A 589 11.17 21.88 -15.73
C MET A 589 12.53 21.58 -15.10
N ALA A 590 12.85 20.30 -14.87
CA ALA A 590 14.14 19.90 -14.33
C ALA A 590 15.28 20.15 -15.31
N ASP A 591 15.06 19.92 -16.61
CA ASP A 591 16.02 20.21 -17.68
C ASP A 591 16.28 21.72 -17.78
N GLU A 592 15.23 22.55 -17.74
CA GLU A 592 15.33 24.01 -17.74
C GLU A 592 16.09 24.56 -16.52
N LYS A 593 15.94 23.91 -15.35
CA LYS A 593 16.58 24.32 -14.09
C LYS A 593 17.91 23.62 -13.82
N GLY A 594 18.33 22.67 -14.66
CA GLY A 594 19.55 21.88 -14.44
C GLY A 594 19.47 20.91 -13.25
N VAL A 595 18.27 20.53 -12.82
CA VAL A 595 18.05 19.59 -11.70
C VAL A 595 18.09 18.14 -12.23
N THR A 596 18.76 17.25 -11.50
CA THR A 596 18.72 15.82 -11.80
C THR A 596 17.57 15.15 -11.08
N ILE A 597 16.67 14.48 -11.80
CA ILE A 597 15.59 13.68 -11.21
C ILE A 597 15.95 12.19 -11.29
N ILE A 598 16.02 11.50 -10.16
CA ILE A 598 16.12 10.02 -10.10
C ILE A 598 14.73 9.47 -9.78
N GLY A 599 14.17 8.65 -10.65
CA GLY A 599 12.75 8.24 -10.61
C GLY A 599 11.89 9.00 -11.63
N PRO A 600 10.55 8.91 -11.57
CA PRO A 600 9.74 8.27 -10.52
C PRO A 600 9.80 6.75 -10.51
N ALA A 601 9.01 6.11 -9.63
CA ALA A 601 8.94 4.66 -9.46
C ALA A 601 10.31 4.01 -9.20
N THR A 602 11.11 4.62 -8.31
CA THR A 602 12.45 4.14 -7.96
C THR A 602 12.61 3.94 -6.47
N VAL A 603 13.55 3.06 -6.10
CA VAL A 603 14.08 3.02 -4.73
C VAL A 603 15.13 4.14 -4.49
N GLY A 604 15.73 4.67 -5.56
CA GLY A 604 16.76 5.69 -5.55
C GLY A 604 18.09 5.18 -6.11
N GLY A 605 19.12 5.18 -5.25
CA GLY A 605 20.49 4.87 -5.62
C GLY A 605 21.41 4.86 -4.39
N ILE A 606 22.60 4.31 -4.55
CA ILE A 606 23.60 4.18 -3.50
C ILE A 606 24.99 4.50 -4.04
N LYS A 607 25.72 5.33 -3.31
CA LYS A 607 27.14 5.60 -3.52
C LYS A 607 27.90 5.17 -2.26
N PRO A 608 28.43 3.94 -2.23
CA PRO A 608 29.15 3.40 -1.08
C PRO A 608 30.20 4.36 -0.51
N GLY A 609 30.22 4.47 0.82
CA GLY A 609 31.08 5.42 1.53
C GLY A 609 30.62 6.89 1.47
N CYS A 610 29.62 7.24 0.64
CA CYS A 610 29.17 8.62 0.43
C CYS A 610 27.73 8.86 0.85
N PHE A 611 26.74 8.28 0.17
CA PHE A 611 25.32 8.61 0.37
C PHE A 611 24.44 7.49 -0.15
N LYS A 612 23.30 7.23 0.51
CA LYS A 612 22.24 6.37 -0.04
C LYS A 612 20.92 7.11 -0.03
N ILE A 613 20.13 6.91 -1.08
CA ILE A 613 18.78 7.48 -1.17
C ILE A 613 17.81 6.54 -0.46
N GLY A 614 17.24 7.03 0.65
CA GLY A 614 16.13 6.39 1.34
C GLY A 614 16.41 4.93 1.68
N ASN A 615 15.63 4.04 1.07
CA ASN A 615 15.63 2.61 1.37
C ASN A 615 16.63 1.78 0.55
N THR A 616 17.40 2.39 -0.35
CA THR A 616 18.30 1.64 -1.26
C THR A 616 19.30 0.79 -0.47
N GLY A 617 19.49 -0.47 -0.87
CA GLY A 617 20.36 -1.42 -0.17
C GLY A 617 19.75 -2.02 1.11
N GLY A 618 18.59 -1.54 1.55
CA GLY A 618 17.83 -2.07 2.67
C GLY A 618 18.47 -1.90 4.04
N MET A 619 18.30 -2.93 4.87
CA MET A 619 18.78 -2.97 6.25
C MET A 619 20.31 -3.10 6.31
N LEU A 620 20.88 -2.79 7.48
CA LEU A 620 22.32 -2.75 7.67
C LEU A 620 22.99 -4.11 7.44
N ASP A 621 22.28 -5.22 7.68
CA ASP A 621 22.76 -6.57 7.38
C ASP A 621 23.13 -6.74 5.90
N ASN A 622 22.29 -6.26 4.97
CA ASN A 622 22.58 -6.32 3.55
C ASN A 622 23.65 -5.29 3.12
N ILE A 623 23.66 -4.09 3.72
CA ILE A 623 24.73 -3.10 3.50
C ILE A 623 26.10 -3.70 3.85
N LEU A 624 26.20 -4.43 4.94
CA LEU A 624 27.43 -5.10 5.35
C LEU A 624 27.73 -6.34 4.48
N ALA A 625 26.72 -7.17 4.19
CA ALA A 625 26.89 -8.38 3.39
C ALA A 625 27.36 -8.09 1.97
N SER A 626 26.78 -7.08 1.31
CA SER A 626 27.20 -6.62 -0.02
C SER A 626 28.34 -5.60 0.03
N LYS A 627 28.93 -5.37 1.22
CA LYS A 627 30.05 -4.46 1.47
C LYS A 627 29.85 -3.04 0.91
N LEU A 628 28.65 -2.49 1.06
CA LEU A 628 28.24 -1.19 0.51
C LEU A 628 28.71 0.01 1.36
N TYR A 629 29.44 -0.21 2.46
CA TYR A 629 29.99 0.85 3.30
C TYR A 629 31.27 1.49 2.73
N ARG A 630 31.89 0.86 1.73
CA ARG A 630 33.10 1.36 1.05
C ARG A 630 33.00 1.22 -0.47
N PRO A 631 33.56 2.16 -1.25
CA PRO A 631 33.52 2.12 -2.71
C PRO A 631 34.41 1.02 -3.28
N GLY A 632 33.93 0.35 -4.33
CA GLY A 632 34.74 -0.42 -5.28
C GLY A 632 34.95 0.36 -6.59
N SER A 633 35.12 -0.33 -7.72
CA SER A 633 35.41 0.30 -9.02
C SER A 633 34.28 0.18 -10.06
N VAL A 634 33.19 -0.51 -9.71
CA VAL A 634 32.09 -0.84 -10.63
C VAL A 634 30.91 0.09 -10.42
N ALA A 635 30.47 0.81 -11.46
CA ALA A 635 29.22 1.54 -11.40
C ALA A 635 28.11 0.80 -12.13
N TYR A 636 26.87 0.93 -11.66
CA TYR A 636 25.72 0.34 -12.36
C TYR A 636 24.54 1.30 -12.52
N VAL A 637 23.75 1.04 -13.54
CA VAL A 637 22.43 1.67 -13.73
C VAL A 637 21.40 0.62 -14.13
N SER A 638 20.23 0.64 -13.49
CA SER A 638 19.14 -0.34 -13.65
C SER A 638 17.80 0.37 -13.73
N ARG A 639 16.81 -0.20 -14.44
CA ARG A 639 15.41 0.23 -14.28
C ARG A 639 14.81 -0.21 -12.94
N SER A 640 14.95 -1.49 -12.61
CA SER A 640 14.34 -2.09 -11.43
C SER A 640 15.10 -1.77 -10.14
N GLY A 641 14.40 -1.24 -9.14
CA GLY A 641 14.94 -1.09 -7.79
C GLY A 641 15.23 -2.42 -7.09
N GLY A 642 14.39 -3.44 -7.30
CA GLY A 642 14.61 -4.79 -6.75
C GLY A 642 15.88 -5.44 -7.32
N MET A 643 16.06 -5.34 -8.64
CA MET A 643 17.27 -5.88 -9.29
C MET A 643 18.52 -5.06 -8.98
N SER A 644 18.40 -3.77 -8.69
CA SER A 644 19.56 -2.96 -8.25
C SER A 644 20.22 -3.54 -6.99
N ASN A 645 19.43 -4.12 -6.09
CA ASN A 645 19.96 -4.73 -4.88
C ASN A 645 20.48 -6.17 -5.12
N GLU A 646 19.97 -6.85 -6.13
CA GLU A 646 20.59 -8.10 -6.62
C GLU A 646 21.93 -7.79 -7.29
N LEU A 647 22.04 -6.70 -8.05
CA LEU A 647 23.30 -6.23 -8.63
C LEU A 647 24.33 -5.88 -7.55
N ASN A 648 23.91 -5.22 -6.45
CA ASN A 648 24.79 -5.01 -5.29
C ASN A 648 25.41 -6.34 -4.82
N ASN A 649 24.58 -7.37 -4.64
CA ASN A 649 25.03 -8.69 -4.21
C ASN A 649 25.94 -9.36 -5.25
N ILE A 650 25.53 -9.41 -6.53
CA ILE A 650 26.31 -10.02 -7.62
C ILE A 650 27.68 -9.34 -7.74
N ILE A 651 27.72 -8.01 -7.87
CA ILE A 651 28.95 -7.23 -8.02
C ILE A 651 29.85 -7.40 -6.79
N SER A 652 29.29 -7.39 -5.58
CA SER A 652 30.09 -7.56 -4.35
C SER A 652 30.79 -8.92 -4.26
N ARG A 653 30.24 -9.96 -4.91
CA ARG A 653 30.79 -11.32 -4.93
C ARG A 653 31.80 -11.54 -6.05
N THR A 654 31.72 -10.76 -7.12
CA THR A 654 32.53 -10.95 -8.33
C THR A 654 33.61 -9.91 -8.54
N THR A 655 33.55 -8.75 -7.86
CA THR A 655 34.50 -7.63 -8.02
C THR A 655 34.94 -7.03 -6.67
N ASP A 656 35.65 -5.90 -6.69
CA ASP A 656 35.97 -5.11 -5.48
C ASP A 656 34.74 -4.38 -4.88
N GLY A 657 33.62 -4.37 -5.59
CA GLY A 657 32.34 -3.82 -5.15
C GLY A 657 31.86 -2.63 -5.98
N VAL A 658 30.75 -2.04 -5.51
CA VAL A 658 30.06 -0.94 -6.19
C VAL A 658 30.74 0.40 -5.88
N TYR A 659 30.96 1.23 -6.90
CA TYR A 659 31.36 2.63 -6.78
C TYR A 659 30.14 3.55 -6.66
N GLU A 660 29.18 3.42 -7.58
CA GLU A 660 27.91 4.16 -7.57
C GLU A 660 26.84 3.33 -8.34
N GLY A 661 25.66 3.18 -7.75
CA GLY A 661 24.55 2.42 -8.28
C GLY A 661 23.28 3.26 -8.32
N VAL A 662 22.59 3.28 -9.47
CA VAL A 662 21.34 4.04 -9.63
C VAL A 662 20.23 3.14 -10.19
N ALA A 663 19.05 3.22 -9.58
CA ALA A 663 17.83 2.74 -10.20
C ALA A 663 17.09 3.94 -10.82
N ILE A 664 16.98 4.00 -12.15
CA ILE A 664 16.33 5.13 -12.84
C ILE A 664 14.81 5.14 -12.67
N GLY A 665 14.22 3.98 -12.37
CA GLY A 665 12.78 3.80 -12.16
C GLY A 665 12.08 3.04 -13.29
N GLY A 666 10.93 2.46 -12.97
CA GLY A 666 10.14 1.62 -13.89
C GLY A 666 9.19 2.38 -14.84
N ASP A 667 9.01 3.68 -14.62
CA ASP A 667 8.10 4.49 -15.43
C ASP A 667 8.58 4.65 -16.87
N ARG A 668 7.65 4.96 -17.79
CA ARG A 668 7.96 5.08 -19.22
C ARG A 668 8.99 6.16 -19.51
N TYR A 669 8.85 7.32 -18.85
CA TYR A 669 9.74 8.46 -18.98
C TYR A 669 10.47 8.73 -17.64
N PRO A 670 11.59 8.06 -17.36
CA PRO A 670 12.35 8.32 -16.14
C PRO A 670 12.98 9.72 -16.19
N GLY A 671 13.06 10.40 -15.05
CA GLY A 671 13.61 11.76 -14.92
C GLY A 671 15.05 11.89 -15.43
N SER A 672 15.85 10.85 -15.21
CA SER A 672 17.18 10.65 -15.77
C SER A 672 17.25 9.26 -16.39
N THR A 673 17.92 9.14 -17.53
CA THR A 673 17.92 7.92 -18.35
C THR A 673 19.18 7.09 -18.15
N PHE A 674 19.27 5.92 -18.80
CA PHE A 674 20.50 5.12 -18.77
C PHE A 674 21.70 5.92 -19.28
N MET A 675 21.55 6.59 -20.44
CA MET A 675 22.66 7.34 -21.04
C MET A 675 23.15 8.48 -20.14
N ASP A 676 22.24 9.17 -19.45
CA ASP A 676 22.61 10.23 -18.50
C ASP A 676 23.61 9.72 -17.45
N HIS A 677 23.30 8.59 -16.79
CA HIS A 677 24.19 8.05 -15.77
C HIS A 677 25.43 7.36 -16.36
N VAL A 678 25.32 6.68 -17.50
CA VAL A 678 26.49 6.08 -18.19
C VAL A 678 27.51 7.14 -18.57
N LEU A 679 27.08 8.33 -19.03
CA LEU A 679 27.97 9.45 -19.30
C LEU A 679 28.63 9.98 -18.02
N ARG A 680 27.88 10.13 -16.92
CA ARG A 680 28.49 10.49 -15.62
C ARG A 680 29.53 9.47 -15.18
N TYR A 681 29.25 8.19 -15.39
CA TYR A 681 30.16 7.10 -15.01
C TYR A 681 31.41 7.07 -15.88
N GLN A 682 31.27 7.30 -17.18
CA GLN A 682 32.40 7.48 -18.09
C GLN A 682 33.31 8.63 -17.63
N ASP A 683 32.73 9.75 -17.20
CA ASP A 683 33.49 10.95 -16.85
C ASP A 683 34.00 10.95 -15.40
N THR A 684 33.66 9.93 -14.60
CA THR A 684 34.10 9.82 -13.20
C THR A 684 35.34 8.93 -13.10
N PRO A 685 36.51 9.46 -12.70
CA PRO A 685 37.77 8.70 -12.73
C PRO A 685 37.81 7.45 -11.86
N GLY A 686 37.06 7.41 -10.75
CA GLY A 686 37.02 6.24 -9.85
C GLY A 686 36.25 5.03 -10.39
N ILE A 687 35.51 5.19 -11.49
CA ILE A 687 34.77 4.10 -12.12
C ILE A 687 35.63 3.50 -13.23
N GLN A 688 35.85 2.18 -13.20
CA GLN A 688 36.68 1.47 -14.18
C GLN A 688 35.87 0.55 -15.09
N MET A 689 34.65 0.15 -14.70
CA MET A 689 33.71 -0.56 -15.55
C MET A 689 32.26 -0.20 -15.21
N ILE A 690 31.37 -0.37 -16.18
CA ILE A 690 29.96 0.02 -16.09
C ILE A 690 29.08 -1.21 -16.33
N VAL A 691 28.09 -1.41 -15.47
CA VAL A 691 27.06 -2.46 -15.62
C VAL A 691 25.71 -1.82 -15.89
N VAL A 692 25.05 -2.22 -16.97
CA VAL A 692 23.73 -1.73 -17.36
C VAL A 692 22.74 -2.89 -17.34
N LEU A 693 21.66 -2.74 -16.59
CA LEU A 693 20.55 -3.70 -16.60
C LEU A 693 19.35 -3.04 -17.28
N GLY A 694 19.26 -3.26 -18.59
CA GLY A 694 18.21 -2.78 -19.47
C GLY A 694 16.94 -3.62 -19.36
N GLU A 695 15.91 -3.22 -20.11
CA GLU A 695 14.60 -3.88 -20.09
C GLU A 695 13.95 -3.82 -21.48
N ILE A 696 12.97 -4.68 -21.73
CA ILE A 696 12.07 -4.56 -22.88
C ILE A 696 11.33 -3.20 -22.87
N GLY A 697 11.06 -2.67 -24.07
CA GLY A 697 10.31 -1.42 -24.25
C GLY A 697 11.21 -0.19 -24.36
N GLY A 698 10.87 0.72 -25.28
CA GLY A 698 11.67 1.91 -25.59
C GLY A 698 13.02 1.61 -26.26
N THR A 699 13.82 2.66 -26.51
CA THR A 699 15.04 2.58 -27.34
C THR A 699 16.28 3.21 -26.68
N GLU A 700 16.23 3.43 -25.36
CA GLU A 700 17.29 4.13 -24.62
C GLU A 700 18.65 3.42 -24.70
N GLU A 701 18.68 2.10 -24.66
CA GLU A 701 19.91 1.30 -24.70
C GLU A 701 20.68 1.48 -26.03
N TYR A 702 20.01 1.83 -27.13
CA TYR A 702 20.68 2.11 -28.41
C TYR A 702 21.55 3.37 -28.35
N LYS A 703 21.27 4.32 -27.45
CA LYS A 703 22.15 5.49 -27.23
C LYS A 703 23.50 5.08 -26.66
N ILE A 704 23.55 4.00 -25.88
CA ILE A 704 24.81 3.41 -25.39
C ILE A 704 25.58 2.83 -26.57
N CYS A 705 24.92 2.08 -27.47
CA CYS A 705 25.54 1.57 -28.69
C CYS A 705 26.14 2.70 -29.52
N GLN A 706 25.40 3.79 -29.71
CA GLN A 706 25.87 4.97 -30.42
C GLN A 706 27.09 5.60 -29.70
N GLY A 707 27.00 5.81 -28.39
CA GLY A 707 28.10 6.37 -27.60
C GLY A 707 29.38 5.53 -27.62
N ILE A 708 29.28 4.20 -27.71
CA ILE A 708 30.44 3.31 -27.90
C ILE A 708 31.04 3.49 -29.31
N ARG A 709 30.20 3.47 -30.36
CA ARG A 709 30.65 3.62 -31.75
C ARG A 709 31.30 4.98 -32.03
N GLU A 710 30.79 6.03 -31.40
CA GLU A 710 31.33 7.40 -31.50
C GLU A 710 32.60 7.60 -30.65
N GLY A 711 32.99 6.61 -29.84
CA GLY A 711 34.14 6.71 -28.94
C GLY A 711 33.89 7.62 -27.73
N ARG A 712 32.64 8.02 -27.47
CA ARG A 712 32.26 8.80 -26.28
C ARG A 712 32.30 7.95 -25.01
N ILE A 713 31.94 6.67 -25.13
CA ILE A 713 32.01 5.66 -24.07
C ILE A 713 33.20 4.75 -24.38
N THR A 714 34.21 4.78 -23.51
CA THR A 714 35.46 4.02 -23.70
C THR A 714 35.73 3.02 -22.59
N LYS A 715 35.06 3.14 -21.45
CA LYS A 715 35.14 2.14 -20.37
C LYS A 715 34.38 0.87 -20.76
N PRO A 716 34.79 -0.31 -20.28
CA PRO A 716 34.05 -1.54 -20.49
C PRO A 716 32.61 -1.45 -19.98
N VAL A 717 31.65 -1.76 -20.85
CA VAL A 717 30.22 -1.82 -20.52
C VAL A 717 29.75 -3.26 -20.57
N VAL A 718 29.32 -3.79 -19.43
CA VAL A 718 28.58 -5.06 -19.34
C VAL A 718 27.10 -4.73 -19.36
N CYS A 719 26.32 -5.31 -20.27
CA CYS A 719 24.90 -4.99 -20.39
C CYS A 719 24.04 -6.24 -20.60
N TRP A 720 22.89 -6.29 -19.93
CA TRP A 720 21.84 -7.28 -20.18
C TRP A 720 20.47 -6.62 -20.17
N CYS A 721 19.68 -6.83 -21.22
CA CYS A 721 18.28 -6.42 -21.28
C CYS A 721 17.37 -7.60 -20.91
N ILE A 722 16.57 -7.45 -19.86
CA ILE A 722 15.59 -8.45 -19.40
C ILE A 722 14.27 -8.36 -20.21
N GLY A 723 13.48 -9.43 -20.25
CA GLY A 723 12.22 -9.52 -20.99
C GLY A 723 12.35 -10.25 -22.33
N THR A 724 13.27 -11.21 -22.43
CA THR A 724 13.46 -12.04 -23.63
C THR A 724 12.24 -12.94 -23.88
N CYS A 725 11.54 -13.36 -22.83
CA CYS A 725 10.37 -14.25 -22.91
C CYS A 725 9.20 -13.64 -23.70
N ALA A 726 9.10 -12.31 -23.78
CA ALA A 726 8.02 -11.63 -24.48
C ALA A 726 7.90 -12.06 -25.95
N THR A 727 9.03 -12.38 -26.59
CA THR A 727 9.06 -12.85 -27.98
C THR A 727 8.51 -14.28 -28.16
N MET A 728 8.39 -15.04 -27.06
CA MET A 728 7.91 -16.42 -27.03
C MET A 728 6.41 -16.51 -26.74
N PHE A 729 5.78 -15.42 -26.28
CA PHE A 729 4.33 -15.38 -26.05
C PHE A 729 3.54 -15.16 -27.36
N THR A 730 2.30 -15.64 -27.38
CA THR A 730 1.40 -15.55 -28.54
C THR A 730 0.68 -14.21 -28.67
N SER A 731 0.61 -13.46 -27.57
CA SER A 731 -0.04 -12.15 -27.45
C SER A 731 0.82 -11.20 -26.64
N GLU A 732 0.58 -9.90 -26.80
CA GLU A 732 1.29 -8.87 -26.05
C GLU A 732 1.03 -9.02 -24.54
N VAL A 733 2.11 -9.00 -23.76
CA VAL A 733 2.07 -9.03 -22.29
C VAL A 733 2.69 -7.74 -21.78
N GLN A 734 1.89 -6.92 -21.11
CA GLN A 734 2.38 -5.78 -20.35
C GLN A 734 3.00 -6.29 -19.04
N PHE A 735 4.30 -6.09 -18.87
CA PHE A 735 4.97 -6.42 -17.61
C PHE A 735 4.70 -5.37 -16.52
N GLY A 736 5.13 -5.65 -15.29
CA GLY A 736 4.78 -4.86 -14.11
C GLY A 736 5.19 -3.39 -14.18
N HIS A 737 6.37 -3.08 -14.70
CA HIS A 737 6.82 -1.70 -14.91
C HIS A 737 6.03 -1.03 -16.05
N ALA A 738 5.66 0.24 -15.87
CA ALA A 738 4.84 0.96 -16.85
C ALA A 738 5.50 1.06 -18.24
N GLY A 739 6.83 1.22 -18.28
CA GLY A 739 7.59 1.30 -19.53
C GLY A 739 7.89 -0.03 -20.21
N ALA A 740 7.57 -1.17 -19.59
CA ALA A 740 7.94 -2.50 -20.08
C ALA A 740 6.95 -3.04 -21.13
N CYS A 741 6.82 -2.29 -22.23
CA CYS A 741 5.95 -2.58 -23.37
C CYS A 741 6.73 -2.32 -24.67
N ALA A 742 6.83 -3.31 -25.55
CA ALA A 742 7.48 -3.16 -26.85
C ALA A 742 6.47 -2.77 -27.92
N ASN A 743 6.53 -1.55 -28.44
CA ASN A 743 5.66 -1.11 -29.54
C ASN A 743 6.23 -1.46 -30.93
N GLN A 744 7.54 -1.70 -31.01
CA GLN A 744 8.27 -2.05 -32.23
C GLN A 744 9.22 -3.22 -32.00
N ALA A 745 9.63 -3.91 -33.07
CA ALA A 745 10.58 -5.01 -32.99
C ALA A 745 11.94 -4.58 -32.40
N SER A 746 12.37 -3.34 -32.66
CA SER A 746 13.58 -2.73 -32.10
C SER A 746 13.52 -2.57 -30.57
N GLU A 747 12.33 -2.46 -29.98
CA GLU A 747 12.13 -2.31 -28.54
C GLU A 747 12.21 -3.64 -27.77
N THR A 748 12.31 -4.78 -28.48
CA THR A 748 12.43 -6.09 -27.83
C THR A 748 13.79 -6.26 -27.14
N ALA A 749 13.80 -6.93 -25.99
CA ALA A 749 15.04 -7.19 -25.25
C ALA A 749 16.07 -7.98 -26.08
N VAL A 750 15.61 -8.92 -26.90
CA VAL A 750 16.45 -9.72 -27.81
C VAL A 750 17.16 -8.83 -28.84
N ALA A 751 16.43 -7.92 -29.50
CA ALA A 751 17.02 -7.00 -30.48
C ALA A 751 18.05 -6.07 -29.83
N LYS A 752 17.74 -5.53 -28.64
CA LYS A 752 18.66 -4.67 -27.89
C LYS A 752 19.94 -5.41 -27.47
N ASN A 753 19.82 -6.63 -26.94
CA ASN A 753 20.96 -7.45 -26.55
C ASN A 753 21.88 -7.74 -27.75
N GLN A 754 21.31 -8.02 -28.92
CA GLN A 754 22.09 -8.19 -30.15
C GLN A 754 22.79 -6.88 -30.56
N ALA A 755 22.08 -5.76 -30.59
CA ALA A 755 22.64 -4.47 -30.98
C ALA A 755 23.77 -3.98 -30.05
N LEU A 756 23.65 -4.24 -28.75
CA LEU A 756 24.68 -3.96 -27.74
C LEU A 756 25.93 -4.82 -27.95
N ARG A 757 25.73 -6.12 -28.22
CA ARG A 757 26.82 -7.04 -28.54
C ARG A 757 27.59 -6.59 -29.79
N ASP A 758 26.87 -6.22 -30.85
CA ASP A 758 27.45 -5.74 -32.11
C ASP A 758 28.18 -4.40 -31.95
N ALA A 759 27.77 -3.57 -30.98
CA ALA A 759 28.46 -2.32 -30.66
C ALA A 759 29.73 -2.52 -29.82
N GLY A 760 30.00 -3.72 -29.30
CA GLY A 760 31.17 -4.03 -28.47
C GLY A 760 30.93 -4.03 -26.96
N ALA A 761 29.67 -4.00 -26.51
CA ALA A 761 29.36 -4.23 -25.10
C ALA A 761 29.45 -5.72 -24.75
N TYR A 762 29.81 -6.03 -23.51
CA TYR A 762 29.85 -7.39 -22.99
C TYR A 762 28.45 -7.82 -22.58
N VAL A 763 27.83 -8.68 -23.39
CA VAL A 763 26.45 -9.16 -23.17
C VAL A 763 26.47 -10.65 -22.83
N PRO A 764 25.94 -11.10 -21.66
CA PRO A 764 25.85 -12.53 -21.33
C PRO A 764 24.82 -13.26 -22.22
N LYS A 765 24.72 -14.59 -22.14
CA LYS A 765 23.68 -15.34 -22.88
C LYS A 765 22.31 -15.25 -22.23
N SER A 766 22.27 -15.23 -20.91
CA SER A 766 21.08 -15.04 -20.08
C SER A 766 21.47 -14.31 -18.79
N PHE A 767 20.48 -13.95 -17.97
CA PHE A 767 20.73 -13.28 -16.69
C PHE A 767 21.61 -14.12 -15.75
N ASP A 768 21.52 -15.45 -15.80
CA ASP A 768 22.30 -16.37 -14.95
C ASP A 768 23.81 -16.23 -15.14
N GLU A 769 24.26 -15.90 -16.35
CA GLU A 769 25.68 -15.75 -16.70
C GLU A 769 26.19 -14.31 -16.48
N LEU A 770 25.32 -13.38 -16.03
CA LEU A 770 25.71 -11.98 -15.83
C LEU A 770 26.85 -11.84 -14.81
N GLY A 771 26.79 -12.59 -13.71
CA GLY A 771 27.85 -12.59 -12.70
C GLY A 771 29.20 -13.05 -13.26
N ASP A 772 29.20 -14.09 -14.09
CA ASP A 772 30.42 -14.65 -14.69
C ASP A 772 31.07 -13.67 -15.67
N VAL A 773 30.27 -13.00 -16.50
CA VAL A 773 30.77 -11.98 -17.43
C VAL A 773 31.31 -10.76 -16.69
N ILE A 774 30.62 -10.28 -15.64
CA ILE A 774 31.11 -9.19 -14.78
C ILE A 774 32.47 -9.57 -14.18
N LYS A 775 32.58 -10.79 -13.64
CA LYS A 775 33.82 -11.28 -13.03
C LYS A 775 34.96 -11.31 -14.05
N THR A 776 34.70 -11.82 -15.25
CA THR A 776 35.69 -11.94 -16.32
C THR A 776 36.27 -10.58 -16.71
N VAL A 777 35.41 -9.59 -16.96
CA VAL A 777 35.84 -8.22 -17.32
C VAL A 777 36.61 -7.57 -16.16
N TYR A 778 36.18 -7.78 -14.92
CA TYR A 778 36.87 -7.27 -13.75
C TYR A 778 38.28 -7.86 -13.60
N ASP A 779 38.42 -9.18 -13.72
CA ASP A 779 39.71 -9.87 -13.61
C ASP A 779 40.69 -9.40 -14.69
N GLU A 780 40.21 -9.14 -15.92
CA GLU A 780 41.03 -8.56 -17.00
C GLU A 780 41.53 -7.15 -16.67
N LEU A 781 40.68 -6.31 -16.07
CA LEU A 781 41.05 -4.95 -15.65
C LEU A 781 42.05 -4.95 -14.48
N VAL A 782 41.97 -5.94 -13.58
CA VAL A 782 42.97 -6.13 -12.52
C VAL A 782 44.29 -6.63 -13.11
N ALA A 783 44.25 -7.61 -14.01
CA ALA A 783 45.44 -8.16 -14.66
C ALA A 783 46.20 -7.10 -15.47
N ASN A 784 45.49 -6.17 -16.11
CA ASN A 784 46.07 -5.06 -16.87
C ASN A 784 46.50 -3.86 -16.01
N GLY A 785 46.28 -3.92 -14.68
CA GLY A 785 46.67 -2.87 -13.74
C GLY A 785 45.76 -1.63 -13.75
N THR A 786 44.63 -1.67 -14.46
CA THR A 786 43.63 -0.57 -14.46
C THR A 786 42.93 -0.48 -13.11
N ILE A 787 42.62 -1.62 -12.49
CA ILE A 787 42.06 -1.70 -11.14
C ILE A 787 43.13 -2.24 -10.20
N ILE A 788 43.39 -1.51 -9.13
CA ILE A 788 44.22 -1.96 -8.01
C ILE A 788 43.31 -2.03 -6.78
N PRO A 789 42.85 -3.23 -6.38
CA PRO A 789 41.92 -3.37 -5.27
C PRO A 789 42.49 -2.80 -3.98
N ALA A 790 41.71 -1.94 -3.31
CA ALA A 790 42.10 -1.38 -2.02
C ALA A 790 42.07 -2.44 -0.91
N GLN A 791 42.87 -2.24 0.13
CA GLN A 791 42.81 -3.06 1.34
C GLN A 791 41.49 -2.83 2.08
N GLU A 792 40.81 -3.90 2.48
CA GLU A 792 39.57 -3.83 3.26
C GLU A 792 39.83 -3.26 4.67
N VAL A 793 39.01 -2.29 5.06
CA VAL A 793 39.00 -1.69 6.41
C VAL A 793 37.68 -2.02 7.08
N PRO A 794 37.67 -2.61 8.29
CA PRO A 794 36.44 -2.90 9.01
C PRO A 794 35.61 -1.62 9.26
N PRO A 795 34.29 -1.64 9.02
CA PRO A 795 33.44 -0.49 9.28
C PRO A 795 33.19 -0.29 10.78
N PRO A 796 32.82 0.93 11.21
CA PRO A 796 32.25 1.16 12.54
C PRO A 796 31.05 0.24 12.81
N THR A 797 30.96 -0.28 14.03
CA THR A 797 29.87 -1.18 14.42
C THR A 797 28.68 -0.41 14.96
N VAL A 798 27.46 -0.81 14.56
CA VAL A 798 26.19 -0.30 15.11
C VAL A 798 25.56 -1.38 15.98
N PRO A 799 25.02 -1.06 17.17
CA PRO A 799 24.30 -2.03 18.00
C PRO A 799 23.10 -2.62 17.27
N MET A 800 22.78 -3.88 17.55
CA MET A 800 21.56 -4.50 17.04
C MET A 800 20.32 -3.87 17.69
N ASP A 801 19.30 -3.56 16.88
CA ASP A 801 18.02 -3.07 17.38
C ASP A 801 17.36 -4.05 18.36
N TYR A 802 16.82 -3.53 19.45
CA TYR A 802 16.12 -4.32 20.46
C TYR A 802 14.97 -5.16 19.87
N SER A 803 14.19 -4.59 18.96
CA SER A 803 13.07 -5.29 18.32
C SER A 803 13.55 -6.50 17.52
N TRP A 804 14.66 -6.35 16.79
CA TRP A 804 15.22 -7.42 15.97
C TRP A 804 15.86 -8.52 16.82
N ALA A 805 16.63 -8.14 17.84
CA ALA A 805 17.21 -9.09 18.79
C ALA A 805 16.14 -9.91 19.52
N ARG A 806 15.00 -9.29 19.85
CA ARG A 806 13.84 -9.98 20.46
C ARG A 806 13.14 -10.90 19.48
N GLU A 807 12.95 -10.49 18.22
CA GLU A 807 12.31 -11.29 17.18
C GLU A 807 13.11 -12.57 16.87
N LEU A 808 14.44 -12.47 16.86
CA LEU A 808 15.35 -13.61 16.71
C LEU A 808 15.55 -14.45 17.98
N GLY A 809 14.96 -14.04 19.11
CA GLY A 809 15.11 -14.74 20.40
C GLY A 809 16.51 -14.67 21.03
N LEU A 810 17.36 -13.72 20.59
CA LEU A 810 18.72 -13.54 21.11
C LEU A 810 18.73 -12.92 22.51
N ILE A 811 17.68 -12.17 22.84
CA ILE A 811 17.50 -11.53 24.15
C ILE A 811 16.11 -11.81 24.69
N ARG A 812 15.98 -11.72 26.02
CA ARG A 812 14.70 -11.75 26.72
C ARG A 812 14.57 -10.51 27.59
N LYS A 813 13.39 -9.88 27.58
CA LYS A 813 13.02 -8.80 28.49
C LYS A 813 11.74 -9.19 29.22
N PRO A 814 11.73 -9.21 30.56
CA PRO A 814 10.51 -9.50 31.31
C PRO A 814 9.44 -8.45 31.00
N ALA A 815 8.20 -8.90 30.84
CA ALA A 815 7.07 -7.99 30.67
C ALA A 815 6.85 -7.22 31.98
N SER A 816 6.74 -5.89 31.89
CA SER A 816 6.48 -5.02 33.05
C SER A 816 5.03 -5.04 33.51
N PHE A 817 4.12 -5.50 32.65
CA PHE A 817 2.68 -5.49 32.87
C PHE A 817 2.09 -6.86 32.54
N MET A 818 1.03 -7.21 33.28
CA MET A 818 0.15 -8.34 32.99
C MET A 818 -1.26 -7.81 32.83
N THR A 819 -1.96 -8.28 31.79
CA THR A 819 -3.38 -8.00 31.54
C THR A 819 -4.08 -9.30 31.15
N SER A 820 -5.33 -9.45 31.54
CA SER A 820 -6.14 -10.66 31.30
C SER A 820 -7.56 -10.37 30.79
N ILE A 821 -7.95 -9.11 30.70
CA ILE A 821 -9.35 -8.73 30.44
C ILE A 821 -9.66 -8.49 28.96
N CYS A 822 -8.65 -8.07 28.19
CA CYS A 822 -8.79 -7.66 26.80
C CYS A 822 -7.49 -7.92 26.04
N ASP A 823 -7.60 -8.37 24.79
CA ASP A 823 -6.50 -8.40 23.83
C ASP A 823 -6.93 -7.72 22.52
N GLU A 824 -6.32 -6.58 22.23
CA GLU A 824 -6.58 -5.75 21.06
C GLU A 824 -5.57 -5.97 19.92
N ARG A 825 -4.56 -6.83 20.11
CA ARG A 825 -3.44 -6.99 19.17
C ARG A 825 -3.74 -7.95 18.01
N GLY A 826 -4.80 -8.75 18.14
CA GLY A 826 -5.21 -9.75 17.16
C GLY A 826 -5.88 -9.16 15.92
N GLN A 827 -6.35 -10.02 15.02
CA GLN A 827 -7.19 -9.61 13.88
C GLN A 827 -8.53 -9.02 14.32
N GLU A 828 -8.97 -9.39 15.53
CA GLU A 828 -10.22 -9.00 16.13
C GLU A 828 -9.98 -8.67 17.60
N LEU A 829 -10.77 -7.73 18.14
CA LEU A 829 -10.79 -7.41 19.56
C LEU A 829 -11.36 -8.58 20.36
N ILE A 830 -10.68 -8.96 21.45
CA ILE A 830 -11.08 -10.09 22.31
C ILE A 830 -11.34 -9.59 23.72
N TYR A 831 -12.53 -9.87 24.27
CA TYR A 831 -12.88 -9.63 25.66
C TYR A 831 -12.87 -10.94 26.45
N ALA A 832 -11.91 -11.09 27.36
CA ALA A 832 -11.72 -12.27 28.19
C ALA A 832 -11.82 -13.61 27.43
N GLY A 833 -11.18 -13.68 26.26
CA GLY A 833 -11.18 -14.86 25.39
C GLY A 833 -12.34 -14.95 24.38
N MET A 834 -13.36 -14.08 24.48
CA MET A 834 -14.46 -14.02 23.52
C MET A 834 -14.22 -12.92 22.46
N PRO A 835 -14.16 -13.25 21.16
CA PRO A 835 -14.07 -12.25 20.09
C PRO A 835 -15.29 -11.32 20.07
N ILE A 836 -15.08 -10.06 19.69
CA ILE A 836 -16.14 -9.03 19.73
C ILE A 836 -17.35 -9.39 18.85
N THR A 837 -17.15 -10.07 17.72
CA THR A 837 -18.22 -10.57 16.85
C THR A 837 -19.06 -11.63 17.55
N GLU A 838 -18.46 -12.51 18.35
CA GLU A 838 -19.17 -13.50 19.15
C GLU A 838 -19.97 -12.82 20.28
N VAL A 839 -19.41 -11.79 20.91
CA VAL A 839 -20.12 -10.97 21.93
C VAL A 839 -21.44 -10.41 21.36
N PHE A 840 -21.40 -9.87 20.14
CA PHE A 840 -22.61 -9.35 19.46
C PHE A 840 -23.54 -10.48 19.00
N LYS A 841 -22.99 -11.55 18.42
CA LYS A 841 -23.76 -12.71 17.93
C LYS A 841 -24.57 -13.38 19.04
N GLU A 842 -24.00 -13.46 20.24
CA GLU A 842 -24.64 -14.08 21.40
C GLU A 842 -25.56 -13.12 22.19
N GLU A 843 -25.72 -11.89 21.71
CA GLU A 843 -26.57 -10.84 22.30
C GLU A 843 -26.23 -10.57 23.77
N MET A 844 -24.94 -10.48 24.11
CA MET A 844 -24.49 -10.43 25.50
C MET A 844 -24.92 -9.16 26.26
N GLY A 845 -25.22 -8.07 25.56
CA GLY A 845 -25.59 -6.79 26.17
C GLY A 845 -24.45 -6.14 26.97
N LEU A 846 -24.74 -5.02 27.63
CA LEU A 846 -23.77 -4.31 28.46
C LEU A 846 -23.41 -5.13 29.70
N GLY A 847 -24.40 -5.79 30.30
CA GLY A 847 -24.19 -6.64 31.47
C GLY A 847 -23.29 -7.85 31.17
N GLY A 848 -23.41 -8.43 29.98
CA GLY A 848 -22.54 -9.53 29.56
C GLY A 848 -21.12 -9.09 29.26
N VAL A 849 -20.93 -7.93 28.61
CA VAL A 849 -19.59 -7.35 28.41
C VAL A 849 -18.93 -6.99 29.74
N LEU A 850 -19.68 -6.46 30.71
CA LEU A 850 -19.17 -6.25 32.07
C LEU A 850 -18.78 -7.57 32.75
N GLY A 851 -19.56 -8.63 32.52
CA GLY A 851 -19.20 -9.99 32.94
C GLY A 851 -17.83 -10.45 32.43
N LEU A 852 -17.56 -10.21 31.14
CA LEU A 852 -16.28 -10.54 30.51
C LEU A 852 -15.15 -9.64 31.04
N LEU A 853 -15.34 -8.32 31.06
CA LEU A 853 -14.25 -7.40 31.40
C LEU A 853 -13.90 -7.40 32.89
N TRP A 854 -14.90 -7.38 33.77
CA TRP A 854 -14.66 -7.28 35.22
C TRP A 854 -14.35 -8.63 35.85
N PHE A 855 -15.02 -9.68 35.37
CA PHE A 855 -14.98 -10.99 36.01
C PHE A 855 -14.36 -12.09 35.13
N GLN A 856 -14.09 -11.81 33.86
CA GLN A 856 -13.60 -12.80 32.88
C GLN A 856 -14.51 -14.03 32.78
N ARG A 857 -15.83 -13.82 32.96
CA ARG A 857 -16.85 -14.86 32.90
C ARG A 857 -17.95 -14.52 31.90
N ARG A 858 -18.36 -15.53 31.13
CA ARG A 858 -19.61 -15.50 30.37
C ARG A 858 -20.77 -15.77 31.32
N LEU A 859 -21.38 -14.71 31.85
CA LEU A 859 -22.47 -14.83 32.82
C LEU A 859 -23.78 -15.32 32.18
N PRO A 860 -24.66 -15.98 32.96
CA PRO A 860 -26.02 -16.30 32.51
C PRO A 860 -26.81 -15.04 32.11
N ARG A 861 -27.73 -15.15 31.13
CA ARG A 861 -28.51 -14.00 30.63
C ARG A 861 -29.23 -13.21 31.73
N TYR A 862 -29.82 -13.89 32.73
CA TYR A 862 -30.49 -13.21 33.84
C TYR A 862 -29.52 -12.41 34.71
N ALA A 863 -28.26 -12.86 34.85
CA ALA A 863 -27.23 -12.17 35.60
C ALA A 863 -26.76 -10.92 34.85
N CYS A 864 -26.57 -11.03 33.52
CA CYS A 864 -26.31 -9.88 32.66
C CYS A 864 -27.42 -8.82 32.79
N GLN A 865 -28.68 -9.26 32.67
CA GLN A 865 -29.84 -8.38 32.77
C GLN A 865 -29.95 -7.74 34.17
N PHE A 866 -29.69 -8.49 35.24
CA PHE A 866 -29.68 -7.93 36.60
C PHE A 866 -28.61 -6.84 36.78
N ILE A 867 -27.41 -7.05 36.23
CA ILE A 867 -26.34 -6.04 36.25
C ILE A 867 -26.81 -4.76 35.54
N GLU A 868 -27.43 -4.89 34.37
CA GLU A 868 -27.99 -3.74 33.64
C GLU A 868 -29.08 -3.02 34.45
N MET A 869 -29.98 -3.77 35.08
CA MET A 869 -31.01 -3.19 35.96
C MET A 869 -30.40 -2.43 37.14
N CYS A 870 -29.31 -2.94 37.74
CA CYS A 870 -28.58 -2.25 38.80
C CYS A 870 -28.00 -0.91 38.31
N LEU A 871 -27.43 -0.87 37.10
CA LEU A 871 -26.93 0.37 36.50
C LEU A 871 -28.05 1.38 36.25
N MET A 872 -29.22 0.91 35.80
CA MET A 872 -30.38 1.78 35.55
C MET A 872 -30.91 2.43 36.82
N VAL A 873 -31.08 1.68 37.91
CA VAL A 873 -31.63 2.25 39.16
C VAL A 873 -30.64 3.10 39.94
N THR A 874 -29.34 2.96 39.65
CA THR A 874 -28.26 3.77 40.24
C THR A 874 -27.87 4.96 39.37
N ALA A 875 -28.45 5.09 38.17
CA ALA A 875 -28.07 6.06 37.15
C ALA A 875 -28.03 7.51 37.67
N ASP A 876 -29.08 7.94 38.36
CA ASP A 876 -29.14 9.25 38.99
C ASP A 876 -30.07 9.27 40.21
N HIS A 877 -29.92 10.30 41.07
CA HIS A 877 -30.79 10.55 42.21
C HIS A 877 -30.91 12.06 42.52
N GLY A 878 -30.89 12.87 41.46
CA GLY A 878 -31.07 14.31 41.53
C GLY A 878 -29.82 15.11 41.89
N PRO A 879 -29.86 16.44 41.70
CA PRO A 879 -28.69 17.31 41.74
C PRO A 879 -28.17 17.63 43.15
N ALA A 880 -28.91 17.24 44.20
CA ALA A 880 -28.60 17.59 45.59
C ALA A 880 -27.57 16.67 46.25
N VAL A 881 -27.29 15.51 45.65
CA VAL A 881 -26.27 14.61 46.18
C VAL A 881 -24.88 15.14 45.89
N SER A 882 -23.92 14.86 46.78
CA SER A 882 -22.57 15.45 46.75
C SER A 882 -21.91 15.41 45.38
N GLY A 883 -21.93 14.27 44.69
CA GLY A 883 -21.30 14.16 43.38
C GLY A 883 -22.01 14.89 42.25
N ALA A 884 -23.35 14.91 42.26
CA ALA A 884 -24.12 15.66 41.26
C ALA A 884 -23.89 17.17 41.44
N HIS A 885 -23.90 17.65 42.69
CA HIS A 885 -23.60 19.03 43.03
C HIS A 885 -22.21 19.44 42.56
N ASN A 886 -21.18 18.65 42.88
CA ASN A 886 -19.81 18.93 42.44
C ASN A 886 -19.66 18.92 40.92
N THR A 887 -20.36 18.04 40.22
CA THR A 887 -20.39 18.00 38.75
C THR A 887 -20.99 19.29 38.19
N ILE A 888 -22.12 19.73 38.75
CA ILE A 888 -22.83 20.94 38.35
C ILE A 888 -21.98 22.18 38.59
N VAL A 889 -21.38 22.31 39.78
CA VAL A 889 -20.51 23.45 40.12
C VAL A 889 -19.32 23.52 39.15
N CYS A 890 -18.69 22.38 38.85
CA CYS A 890 -17.56 22.30 37.92
C CYS A 890 -17.98 22.64 36.47
N ALA A 891 -19.13 22.16 36.02
CA ALA A 891 -19.69 22.46 34.70
C ALA A 891 -19.99 23.96 34.54
N ARG A 892 -20.59 24.57 35.58
CA ARG A 892 -20.87 26.00 35.69
C ARG A 892 -19.61 26.85 35.79
N ALA A 893 -18.51 26.30 36.29
CA ALA A 893 -17.19 26.94 36.27
C ALA A 893 -16.51 26.91 34.88
N GLY A 894 -17.22 26.49 33.83
CA GLY A 894 -16.71 26.50 32.45
C GLY A 894 -15.84 25.30 32.10
N LYS A 895 -15.74 24.28 32.97
CA LYS A 895 -14.93 23.09 32.70
C LYS A 895 -15.60 22.16 31.67
N ASP A 896 -14.80 21.26 31.13
CA ASP A 896 -15.19 20.21 30.17
C ASP A 896 -15.90 19.04 30.85
N LEU A 897 -16.43 18.12 30.03
CA LEU A 897 -17.20 16.95 30.47
C LEU A 897 -16.40 16.07 31.44
N ILE A 898 -15.14 15.77 31.12
CA ILE A 898 -14.32 14.84 31.90
C ILE A 898 -13.95 15.47 33.23
N SER A 899 -13.50 16.74 33.23
CA SER A 899 -13.24 17.48 34.47
C SER A 899 -14.47 17.55 35.38
N SER A 900 -15.64 17.80 34.81
CA SER A 900 -16.89 17.96 35.57
C SER A 900 -17.36 16.64 36.14
N LEU A 901 -17.41 15.59 35.32
CA LEU A 901 -17.74 14.23 35.74
C LEU A 901 -16.80 13.77 36.87
N THR A 902 -15.49 13.90 36.67
CA THR A 902 -14.48 13.45 37.64
C THR A 902 -14.60 14.19 38.97
N SER A 903 -14.86 15.50 38.94
CA SER A 903 -15.12 16.30 40.15
C SER A 903 -16.28 15.73 40.98
N GLY A 904 -17.33 15.25 40.32
CA GLY A 904 -18.43 14.55 40.97
C GLY A 904 -18.08 13.14 41.44
N LEU A 905 -17.43 12.35 40.59
CA LEU A 905 -17.07 10.96 40.91
C LEU A 905 -16.10 10.85 42.08
N LEU A 906 -15.19 11.82 42.28
CA LEU A 906 -14.28 11.86 43.42
C LEU A 906 -14.98 12.04 44.78
N THR A 907 -16.28 12.34 44.79
CA THR A 907 -17.09 12.34 46.02
C THR A 907 -17.62 10.95 46.38
N ILE A 908 -17.56 9.99 45.45
CA ILE A 908 -18.03 8.61 45.66
C ILE A 908 -16.99 7.86 46.49
N GLY A 909 -17.44 7.23 47.57
CA GLY A 909 -16.62 6.53 48.56
C GLY A 909 -17.46 6.24 49.81
N ASP A 910 -16.88 6.39 51.00
CA ASP A 910 -17.49 5.90 52.25
C ASP A 910 -18.88 6.50 52.56
N ARG A 911 -19.03 7.84 52.46
CA ARG A 911 -20.27 8.53 52.87
C ARG A 911 -21.30 8.66 51.74
N PHE A 912 -20.86 8.68 50.50
CA PHE A 912 -21.71 8.81 49.32
C PHE A 912 -21.37 7.70 48.33
N GLY A 913 -22.32 6.80 48.07
CA GLY A 913 -22.15 5.68 47.14
C GLY A 913 -21.54 4.39 47.71
N GLY A 914 -20.89 4.43 48.88
CA GLY A 914 -20.30 3.24 49.52
C GLY A 914 -21.29 2.32 50.24
N ALA A 915 -22.57 2.66 50.28
CA ALA A 915 -23.58 1.89 51.01
C ALA A 915 -23.84 0.49 50.41
N LEU A 916 -23.68 0.32 49.09
CA LEU A 916 -23.85 -0.97 48.41
C LEU A 916 -22.83 -2.00 48.92
N ASP A 917 -21.55 -1.63 48.87
CA ASP A 917 -20.43 -2.47 49.30
C ASP A 917 -20.46 -2.72 50.82
N ALA A 918 -20.77 -1.68 51.60
CA ALA A 918 -20.86 -1.80 53.05
C ALA A 918 -21.99 -2.75 53.49
N ALA A 919 -23.16 -2.70 52.84
CA ALA A 919 -24.25 -3.61 53.13
C ALA A 919 -23.90 -5.05 52.72
N ALA A 920 -23.37 -5.25 51.51
CA ALA A 920 -22.95 -6.56 51.03
C ALA A 920 -21.97 -7.25 52.00
N LYS A 921 -20.92 -6.54 52.43
CA LYS A 921 -19.92 -7.04 53.38
C LYS A 921 -20.52 -7.33 54.76
N GLN A 922 -21.36 -6.43 55.29
CA GLN A 922 -21.92 -6.58 56.63
C GLN A 922 -22.91 -7.75 56.72
N PHE A 923 -23.80 -7.89 55.73
CA PHE A 923 -24.76 -9.01 55.67
C PHE A 923 -24.06 -10.34 55.40
N SER A 924 -23.11 -10.38 54.44
CA SER A 924 -22.33 -11.59 54.16
C SER A 924 -21.63 -12.09 55.40
N LYS A 925 -20.91 -11.22 56.12
CA LYS A 925 -20.22 -11.58 57.37
C LYS A 925 -21.17 -12.13 58.45
N ALA A 926 -22.37 -11.56 58.58
CA ALA A 926 -23.34 -12.02 59.56
C ALA A 926 -23.89 -13.42 59.18
N PHE A 927 -24.30 -13.57 57.93
CA PHE A 927 -24.81 -14.82 57.38
C PHE A 927 -23.77 -15.94 57.42
N ASP A 928 -22.55 -15.67 56.95
CA ASP A 928 -21.44 -16.64 56.88
C ASP A 928 -20.96 -17.06 58.28
N SER A 929 -21.18 -16.23 59.31
CA SER A 929 -20.90 -16.57 60.71
C SER A 929 -21.94 -17.49 61.36
N GLY A 930 -23.02 -17.83 60.64
CA GLY A 930 -24.12 -18.65 61.15
C GLY A 930 -25.04 -17.93 62.15
N MET A 931 -24.93 -16.60 62.26
CA MET A 931 -25.69 -15.79 63.22
C MET A 931 -27.15 -15.64 62.77
N LEU A 932 -28.11 -15.91 63.65
CA LEU A 932 -29.53 -15.73 63.29
C LEU A 932 -29.87 -14.24 63.09
N PRO A 933 -30.84 -13.87 62.23
CA PRO A 933 -31.20 -12.47 61.96
C PRO A 933 -31.42 -11.61 63.22
N MET A 934 -32.09 -12.17 64.24
CA MET A 934 -32.33 -11.47 65.52
C MET A 934 -31.05 -11.25 66.33
N GLU A 935 -30.13 -12.21 66.32
CA GLU A 935 -28.82 -12.10 66.98
C GLU A 935 -27.98 -11.01 66.30
N PHE A 936 -28.00 -10.94 64.97
CA PHE A 936 -27.32 -9.91 64.20
C PHE A 936 -27.85 -8.51 64.52
N VAL A 937 -29.17 -8.33 64.52
CA VAL A 937 -29.80 -7.05 64.88
C VAL A 937 -29.42 -6.62 66.31
N ASN A 938 -29.41 -7.55 67.26
CA ASN A 938 -29.05 -7.27 68.65
C ASN A 938 -27.56 -6.95 68.80
N LYS A 939 -26.69 -7.67 68.08
CA LYS A 939 -25.25 -7.41 68.05
C LYS A 939 -24.94 -6.01 67.52
N MET A 940 -25.53 -5.61 66.39
CA MET A 940 -25.32 -4.26 65.85
C MET A 940 -25.76 -3.17 66.82
N LYS A 941 -26.92 -3.36 67.49
CA LYS A 941 -27.37 -2.47 68.55
C LYS A 941 -26.39 -2.40 69.72
N LYS A 942 -25.88 -3.56 70.17
CA LYS A 942 -24.90 -3.64 71.27
C LYS A 942 -23.58 -2.95 70.92
N ASP A 943 -23.13 -3.09 69.67
CA ASP A 943 -21.90 -2.51 69.16
C ASP A 943 -22.06 -1.00 68.82
N GLY A 944 -23.24 -0.42 69.01
CA GLY A 944 -23.53 0.98 68.69
C GLY A 944 -23.51 1.28 67.18
N LYS A 945 -23.74 0.26 66.34
CA LYS A 945 -23.69 0.37 64.88
C LYS A 945 -25.08 0.25 64.27
N LEU A 946 -25.36 1.08 63.27
CA LEU A 946 -26.53 0.91 62.41
C LEU A 946 -26.26 -0.22 61.40
N ILE A 947 -27.33 -0.85 60.93
CA ILE A 947 -27.26 -1.87 59.88
C ILE A 947 -27.24 -1.14 58.53
N MET A 948 -26.16 -1.32 57.78
CA MET A 948 -25.99 -0.76 56.44
C MET A 948 -27.01 -1.39 55.50
N GLY A 949 -27.62 -0.56 54.64
CA GLY A 949 -28.70 -1.02 53.76
C GLY A 949 -30.09 -1.08 54.41
N ILE A 950 -30.23 -0.77 55.71
CA ILE A 950 -31.52 -0.70 56.40
C ILE A 950 -31.87 0.75 56.75
N GLY A 951 -33.07 1.17 56.37
CA GLY A 951 -33.62 2.48 56.68
C GLY A 951 -33.84 3.36 55.45
N HIS A 952 -34.95 4.07 55.48
CA HIS A 952 -35.30 5.07 54.48
C HIS A 952 -35.90 6.33 55.14
N ARG A 953 -35.68 7.51 54.53
CA ARG A 953 -36.20 8.79 55.04
C ARG A 953 -37.72 8.92 54.97
N VAL A 954 -38.31 8.55 53.83
CA VAL A 954 -39.77 8.68 53.55
C VAL A 954 -40.51 7.34 53.41
N LYS A 955 -39.95 6.39 52.67
CA LYS A 955 -40.54 5.07 52.41
C LYS A 955 -40.60 4.18 53.66
N SER A 956 -41.58 3.28 53.68
CA SER A 956 -41.89 2.39 54.80
C SER A 956 -42.48 1.07 54.30
N ILE A 957 -42.72 0.12 55.20
CA ILE A 957 -43.31 -1.18 54.85
C ILE A 957 -44.69 -1.05 54.14
N ASN A 958 -45.44 0.02 54.42
CA ASN A 958 -46.74 0.28 53.79
C ASN A 958 -46.65 1.21 52.56
N ASN A 959 -45.49 1.81 52.31
CA ASN A 959 -45.19 2.68 51.17
C ASN A 959 -43.80 2.31 50.64
N PRO A 960 -43.70 1.23 49.83
CA PRO A 960 -42.41 0.65 49.46
C PRO A 960 -41.59 1.56 48.52
N ASP A 961 -40.28 1.36 48.52
CA ASP A 961 -39.39 1.89 47.48
C ASP A 961 -39.58 1.05 46.20
N MET A 962 -40.04 1.69 45.13
CA MET A 962 -40.32 1.00 43.87
C MET A 962 -39.08 0.40 43.21
N ARG A 963 -37.89 0.99 43.42
CA ARG A 963 -36.64 0.43 42.88
C ARG A 963 -36.32 -0.91 43.53
N VAL A 964 -36.57 -1.02 44.85
CA VAL A 964 -36.41 -2.27 45.60
C VAL A 964 -37.43 -3.30 45.13
N GLN A 965 -38.70 -2.92 44.92
CA GLN A 965 -39.72 -3.86 44.41
C GLN A 965 -39.36 -4.41 43.03
N ILE A 966 -39.00 -3.54 42.07
CA ILE A 966 -38.63 -3.94 40.70
C ILE A 966 -37.47 -4.95 40.70
N LEU A 967 -36.41 -4.67 41.47
CA LEU A 967 -35.27 -5.58 41.55
C LEU A 967 -35.61 -6.87 42.32
N LYS A 968 -36.42 -6.77 43.39
CA LYS A 968 -36.85 -7.92 44.20
C LYS A 968 -37.67 -8.90 43.39
N ASP A 969 -38.63 -8.41 42.61
CA ASP A 969 -39.48 -9.24 41.75
C ASP A 969 -38.63 -9.97 40.70
N PHE A 970 -37.70 -9.26 40.07
CA PHE A 970 -36.77 -9.85 39.10
C PHE A 970 -35.90 -10.94 39.74
N VAL A 971 -35.25 -10.64 40.87
CA VAL A 971 -34.35 -11.57 41.56
C VAL A 971 -35.11 -12.83 42.00
N LYS A 972 -36.30 -12.67 42.61
CA LYS A 972 -37.12 -13.81 43.06
C LYS A 972 -37.64 -14.68 41.92
N GLN A 973 -37.84 -14.09 40.74
CA GLN A 973 -38.31 -14.84 39.57
C GLN A 973 -37.18 -15.61 38.87
N HIS A 974 -35.96 -15.07 38.83
CA HIS A 974 -34.90 -15.59 37.94
C HIS A 974 -33.70 -16.21 38.64
N PHE A 975 -33.42 -15.87 39.90
CA PHE A 975 -32.22 -16.38 40.57
C PHE A 975 -32.45 -17.82 41.06
N PRO A 976 -31.45 -18.71 40.90
CA PRO A 976 -31.57 -20.09 41.35
C PRO A 976 -31.59 -20.19 42.89
N SER A 977 -30.93 -19.27 43.59
CA SER A 977 -30.93 -19.20 45.04
C SER A 977 -30.67 -17.77 45.50
N THR A 978 -31.26 -17.39 46.64
CA THR A 978 -31.24 -16.01 47.17
C THR A 978 -31.06 -16.00 48.69
N GLN A 979 -30.20 -16.88 49.21
CA GLN A 979 -30.08 -17.15 50.64
C GLN A 979 -29.71 -15.90 51.45
N LEU A 980 -28.83 -15.05 50.91
CA LEU A 980 -28.43 -13.82 51.60
C LEU A 980 -29.53 -12.76 51.56
N LEU A 981 -30.25 -12.64 50.44
CA LEU A 981 -31.43 -11.80 50.34
C LEU A 981 -32.54 -12.26 51.30
N ASP A 982 -32.78 -13.56 51.43
CA ASP A 982 -33.75 -14.12 52.38
C ASP A 982 -33.38 -13.76 53.82
N TYR A 983 -32.10 -13.91 54.17
CA TYR A 983 -31.57 -13.47 55.46
C TYR A 983 -31.78 -11.97 55.69
N ALA A 984 -31.50 -11.14 54.69
CA ALA A 984 -31.67 -9.68 54.78
C ALA A 984 -33.15 -9.27 54.91
N LEU A 985 -34.07 -9.98 54.25
CA LEU A 985 -35.52 -9.76 54.40
C LEU A 985 -36.04 -10.18 55.78
N ASP A 986 -35.47 -11.21 56.39
CA ASP A 986 -35.80 -11.55 57.78
C ASP A 986 -35.26 -10.53 58.78
N VAL A 987 -34.07 -9.96 58.52
CA VAL A 987 -33.57 -8.79 59.26
C VAL A 987 -34.52 -7.59 59.08
N GLU A 988 -35.01 -7.34 57.87
CA GLU A 988 -35.99 -6.28 57.60
C GLU A 988 -37.29 -6.47 58.40
N LYS A 989 -37.84 -7.69 58.49
CA LYS A 989 -39.04 -7.96 59.31
C LYS A 989 -38.84 -7.56 60.76
N ILE A 990 -37.67 -7.84 61.31
CA ILE A 990 -37.31 -7.49 62.69
C ILE A 990 -37.15 -5.97 62.83
N THR A 991 -36.49 -5.30 61.90
CA THR A 991 -36.25 -3.85 62.01
C THR A 991 -37.52 -3.02 61.76
N THR A 992 -38.36 -3.42 60.82
CA THR A 992 -39.65 -2.78 60.52
C THR A 992 -40.67 -2.91 61.65
N SER A 993 -40.61 -4.01 62.42
CA SER A 993 -41.39 -4.14 63.65
C SER A 993 -41.01 -3.11 64.73
N LYS A 994 -39.78 -2.58 64.68
CA LYS A 994 -39.32 -1.50 65.59
C LYS A 994 -39.74 -0.13 65.08
N LYS A 995 -39.53 0.14 63.79
CA LYS A 995 -40.00 1.36 63.11
C LYS A 995 -40.36 1.05 61.66
N PRO A 996 -41.54 1.46 61.17
CA PRO A 996 -42.00 1.09 59.83
C PRO A 996 -41.10 1.53 58.67
N ASN A 997 -40.25 2.55 58.86
CA ASN A 997 -39.33 3.08 57.86
C ASN A 997 -37.94 2.41 57.85
N LEU A 998 -37.69 1.43 58.73
CA LEU A 998 -36.46 0.63 58.75
C LEU A 998 -36.55 -0.56 57.77
N ILE A 999 -36.90 -0.24 56.52
CA ILE A 999 -36.97 -1.18 55.38
C ILE A 999 -35.59 -1.42 54.76
N LEU A 1000 -35.43 -2.51 54.01
CA LEU A 1000 -34.26 -2.74 53.17
C LEU A 1000 -34.28 -1.72 52.01
N ASN A 1001 -33.27 -0.85 51.96
CA ASN A 1001 -33.16 0.18 50.93
C ASN A 1001 -32.52 -0.39 49.65
N VAL A 1002 -32.51 0.40 48.57
CA VAL A 1002 -31.98 -0.04 47.28
C VAL A 1002 -30.49 -0.42 47.33
N ASP A 1003 -29.69 0.29 48.12
CA ASP A 1003 -28.26 0.00 48.30
C ASP A 1003 -28.05 -1.35 48.99
N GLY A 1004 -28.81 -1.61 50.06
CA GLY A 1004 -28.81 -2.87 50.78
C GLY A 1004 -29.33 -4.03 49.93
N PHE A 1005 -30.39 -3.79 49.16
CA PHE A 1005 -30.97 -4.78 48.26
C PHE A 1005 -29.96 -5.18 47.16
N ILE A 1006 -29.41 -4.21 46.43
CA ILE A 1006 -28.39 -4.48 45.39
C ILE A 1006 -27.20 -5.20 46.03
N GLY A 1007 -26.74 -4.75 47.20
CA GLY A 1007 -25.63 -5.35 47.91
C GLY A 1007 -25.79 -6.86 48.13
N VAL A 1008 -26.89 -7.27 48.77
CA VAL A 1008 -27.11 -8.70 49.08
C VAL A 1008 -27.47 -9.53 47.84
N ALA A 1009 -28.24 -8.95 46.90
CA ALA A 1009 -28.61 -9.65 45.67
C ALA A 1009 -27.41 -9.83 44.73
N PHE A 1010 -26.47 -8.88 44.67
CA PHE A 1010 -25.25 -9.03 43.88
C PHE A 1010 -24.32 -10.11 44.46
N VAL A 1011 -24.26 -10.22 45.79
CA VAL A 1011 -23.55 -11.33 46.46
C VAL A 1011 -24.21 -12.67 46.16
N ASP A 1012 -25.54 -12.76 46.22
CA ASP A 1012 -26.27 -13.97 45.80
C ASP A 1012 -26.01 -14.31 44.33
N LEU A 1013 -25.97 -13.32 43.43
CA LEU A 1013 -25.62 -13.53 42.02
C LEU A 1013 -24.24 -14.18 41.90
N LEU A 1014 -23.20 -13.57 42.49
CA LEU A 1014 -21.84 -14.09 42.40
C LEU A 1014 -21.74 -15.52 42.98
N ARG A 1015 -22.36 -15.77 44.13
CA ARG A 1015 -22.28 -17.07 44.82
C ARG A 1015 -23.09 -18.18 44.14
N THR A 1016 -24.17 -17.85 43.41
CA THR A 1016 -25.17 -18.86 43.00
C THR A 1016 -25.37 -18.95 41.48
N CYS A 1017 -24.83 -18.03 40.68
CA CYS A 1017 -24.99 -18.06 39.23
C CYS A 1017 -24.24 -19.19 38.51
N GLY A 1018 -23.39 -19.93 39.24
CA GLY A 1018 -22.59 -21.03 38.71
C GLY A 1018 -21.33 -20.61 37.94
N GLY A 1019 -21.06 -19.29 37.84
CA GLY A 1019 -19.88 -18.74 37.17
C GLY A 1019 -18.65 -18.55 38.06
N PHE A 1020 -18.80 -18.72 39.37
CA PHE A 1020 -17.78 -18.43 40.37
C PHE A 1020 -17.71 -19.52 41.44
N THR A 1021 -16.50 -19.81 41.88
CA THR A 1021 -16.26 -20.47 43.17
C THR A 1021 -16.59 -19.50 44.31
N ARG A 1022 -16.69 -20.04 45.52
CA ARG A 1022 -16.99 -19.21 46.68
C ARG A 1022 -15.87 -18.18 46.96
N ASP A 1023 -14.62 -18.60 46.82
CA ASP A 1023 -13.46 -17.73 47.05
C ASP A 1023 -13.40 -16.59 46.03
N GLU A 1024 -13.63 -16.88 44.73
CA GLU A 1024 -13.71 -15.84 43.69
C GLU A 1024 -14.86 -14.85 43.96
N ALA A 1025 -16.04 -15.35 44.34
CA ALA A 1025 -17.20 -14.50 44.64
C ALA A 1025 -16.91 -13.55 45.82
N ASP A 1026 -16.28 -14.06 46.87
CA ASP A 1026 -15.92 -13.26 48.05
C ASP A 1026 -14.78 -12.27 47.72
N GLU A 1027 -13.81 -12.65 46.91
CA GLU A 1027 -12.73 -11.77 46.43
C GLU A 1027 -13.30 -10.57 45.65
N PHE A 1028 -14.22 -10.79 44.70
CA PHE A 1028 -14.83 -9.69 43.92
C PHE A 1028 -15.61 -8.69 44.79
N VAL A 1029 -16.23 -9.18 45.87
CA VAL A 1029 -16.87 -8.31 46.87
C VAL A 1029 -15.82 -7.56 47.67
N GLU A 1030 -14.73 -8.22 48.07
CA GLU A 1030 -13.65 -7.62 48.86
C GLU A 1030 -12.96 -6.48 48.11
N ILE A 1031 -12.56 -6.71 46.86
CA ILE A 1031 -11.88 -5.72 46.01
C ILE A 1031 -12.81 -4.60 45.51
N GLY A 1032 -14.11 -4.70 45.79
CA GLY A 1032 -15.07 -3.60 45.62
C GLY A 1032 -15.77 -3.54 44.27
N ALA A 1033 -16.08 -4.68 43.63
CA ALA A 1033 -16.84 -4.71 42.38
C ALA A 1033 -18.19 -3.96 42.49
N LEU A 1034 -18.83 -3.97 43.66
CA LEU A 1034 -20.08 -3.25 43.92
C LEU A 1034 -19.91 -1.73 43.93
N ASN A 1035 -18.75 -1.22 44.35
CA ASN A 1035 -18.43 0.21 44.19
C ASN A 1035 -18.33 0.56 42.70
N GLY A 1036 -17.76 -0.34 41.89
CA GLY A 1036 -17.73 -0.23 40.43
C GLY A 1036 -19.13 -0.09 39.82
N ILE A 1037 -20.11 -0.89 40.27
CA ILE A 1037 -21.51 -0.80 39.81
C ILE A 1037 -22.09 0.59 40.09
N PHE A 1038 -21.91 1.10 41.31
CA PHE A 1038 -22.43 2.42 41.66
C PHE A 1038 -21.74 3.54 40.87
N VAL A 1039 -20.41 3.49 40.74
CA VAL A 1039 -19.63 4.48 39.98
C VAL A 1039 -20.04 4.48 38.50
N LEU A 1040 -20.13 3.31 37.87
CA LEU A 1040 -20.50 3.18 36.46
C LEU A 1040 -21.94 3.64 36.21
N GLY A 1041 -22.88 3.21 37.06
CA GLY A 1041 -24.27 3.66 36.99
C GLY A 1041 -24.37 5.17 37.16
N ARG A 1042 -23.83 5.71 38.25
CA ARG A 1042 -23.94 7.13 38.62
C ARG A 1042 -23.24 8.06 37.63
N SER A 1043 -22.23 7.58 36.91
CA SER A 1043 -21.58 8.34 35.83
C SER A 1043 -22.58 8.82 34.77
N MET A 1044 -23.61 8.02 34.46
CA MET A 1044 -24.66 8.40 33.51
C MET A 1044 -25.41 9.66 33.95
N GLY A 1045 -25.83 9.72 35.22
CA GLY A 1045 -26.52 10.88 35.79
C GLY A 1045 -25.63 12.12 35.85
N PHE A 1046 -24.36 11.97 36.20
CA PHE A 1046 -23.41 13.09 36.27
C PHE A 1046 -23.12 13.68 34.89
N ILE A 1047 -22.96 12.84 33.86
CA ILE A 1047 -22.87 13.31 32.47
C ILE A 1047 -24.16 14.05 32.08
N GLY A 1048 -25.33 13.50 32.44
CA GLY A 1048 -26.62 14.16 32.25
C GLY A 1048 -26.67 15.56 32.86
N HIS A 1049 -26.20 15.71 34.10
CA HIS A 1049 -26.12 17.01 34.77
C HIS A 1049 -25.12 17.96 34.09
N TYR A 1050 -23.94 17.51 33.68
CA TYR A 1050 -23.00 18.35 32.93
C TYR A 1050 -23.65 18.90 31.65
N LEU A 1051 -24.26 18.02 30.84
CA LEU A 1051 -24.92 18.40 29.58
C LEU A 1051 -26.10 19.34 29.84
N ASP A 1052 -26.87 19.08 30.90
CA ASP A 1052 -27.99 19.93 31.30
C ASP A 1052 -27.52 21.34 31.67
N GLN A 1053 -26.47 21.49 32.47
CA GLN A 1053 -25.95 22.81 32.85
C GLN A 1053 -25.38 23.58 31.66
N LYS A 1054 -24.69 22.89 30.72
CA LYS A 1054 -24.23 23.52 29.46
C LYS A 1054 -25.41 23.96 28.61
N ARG A 1055 -26.45 23.13 28.46
CA ARG A 1055 -27.68 23.46 27.73
C ARG A 1055 -28.42 24.65 28.35
N LEU A 1056 -28.52 24.69 29.68
CA LEU A 1056 -29.15 25.77 30.45
C LEU A 1056 -28.30 27.06 30.49
N LYS A 1057 -27.09 27.04 29.91
CA LYS A 1057 -26.15 28.18 29.88
C LYS A 1057 -25.92 28.79 31.27
N GLN A 1058 -25.87 27.95 32.30
CA GLN A 1058 -25.73 28.39 33.68
C GLN A 1058 -24.35 29.02 33.92
N GLY A 1059 -24.32 30.24 34.47
CA GLY A 1059 -23.09 30.96 34.79
C GLY A 1059 -22.38 30.44 36.04
N LEU A 1060 -21.19 30.99 36.32
CA LEU A 1060 -20.35 30.59 37.46
C LEU A 1060 -21.14 30.56 38.77
N TYR A 1061 -20.97 29.49 39.55
CA TYR A 1061 -21.53 29.38 40.88
C TYR A 1061 -20.56 29.96 41.92
N ARG A 1062 -21.08 30.81 42.81
CA ARG A 1062 -20.40 31.27 44.02
C ARG A 1062 -21.31 31.01 45.21
N HIS A 1063 -20.79 30.33 46.22
CA HIS A 1063 -21.58 30.00 47.40
C HIS A 1063 -21.96 31.28 48.17
N PRO A 1064 -23.23 31.43 48.59
CA PRO A 1064 -23.68 32.55 49.41
C PRO A 1064 -22.91 32.67 50.73
N TRP A 1065 -22.69 33.88 51.22
CA TRP A 1065 -21.94 34.12 52.46
C TRP A 1065 -22.75 33.84 53.73
N ASP A 1066 -24.07 33.96 53.66
CA ASP A 1066 -25.00 33.67 54.76
C ASP A 1066 -25.09 32.16 55.09
N ASP A 1067 -24.71 31.29 54.15
CA ASP A 1067 -24.61 29.83 54.34
C ASP A 1067 -23.22 29.38 54.87
N ILE A 1068 -22.31 30.33 55.17
CA ILE A 1068 -20.96 30.05 55.68
C ILE A 1068 -20.78 30.68 57.07
N SER A 1069 -20.52 29.86 58.08
CA SER A 1069 -20.13 30.34 59.41
C SER A 1069 -18.63 30.67 59.45
N TYR A 1070 -18.28 31.95 59.37
CA TYR A 1070 -16.91 32.45 59.47
C TYR A 1070 -16.47 32.58 60.93
N VAL A 1071 -16.02 31.48 61.54
CA VAL A 1071 -15.41 31.47 62.88
C VAL A 1071 -13.91 31.69 62.76
N LEU A 1072 -13.53 32.91 62.37
CA LEU A 1072 -12.13 33.31 62.21
C LEU A 1072 -11.49 33.55 63.60
N PRO A 1073 -10.23 33.15 63.82
CA PRO A 1073 -9.53 33.50 65.05
C PRO A 1073 -9.36 35.03 65.14
N GLU A 1074 -9.50 35.60 66.33
CA GLU A 1074 -9.14 37.00 66.58
C GLU A 1074 -7.63 37.20 66.35
N HIS A 1075 -7.25 38.37 65.83
CA HIS A 1075 -5.91 38.75 65.37
C HIS A 1075 -4.78 38.03 66.15
N MET A 1076 -4.07 37.10 65.51
CA MET A 1076 -2.78 36.64 66.01
C MET A 1076 -1.82 37.84 65.94
N SER A 1077 -1.56 38.50 67.07
CA SER A 1077 -0.41 39.40 67.20
C SER A 1077 0.86 38.59 66.96
N MET A 1078 1.75 39.08 66.09
CA MET A 1078 3.06 38.45 65.79
C MET A 1078 3.86 38.11 67.05
#